data_AF-A0A9E2JJN4-F1
#
_entry.id   AF-A0A9E2JJN4-F1
#
_cell.length_a   1.000
_cell.length_b   1.000
_cell.length_c   1.000
_cell.angle_alpha   90.00
_cell.angle_beta   90.00
_cell.angle_gamma   90.00
#
_symmetry.space_group_name_H-M   'P 1'
#
loop_
_entity.id
_entity.type
_entity.pdbx_description
1 polymer ?
#
loop_
_entity_poly.entity_id
_entity_poly.type
_entity_poly.pdbx_seq_one_letter_code
_entity_poly.pdbx_strand_id
1 'polypeptide(L)'
;MDYVDKLREIVGPDNLTASEIDCLSCSRDMSVHVGVPDVIVFPENEDQVAAIVKLAAEYKVPVIPRGSGTSVTGAALSPYGGILVDLVRMNQVLEINVNDRYVRVQPGVVCNALNTRLAPRHFFPPDPGSAPIASIGGMISTNASGVRAVKYGTTKDYVMGLRVVLADGSIIHTGTIAPKHSTGIDLTHLFASSEGTLGIIVEAWLKILPTPEAWRFAQINFPSLEDAGLAVEEMMTSGIPICTCEILDRVSIDIMAGKLALDVPPEVQCQILLEIDGSRSEVEAHSRRIDEVRAGHRAIEIHWTTNPEERAALSRVRQGLVPAMSRIKPFHRLVPLVEDFGVPMSAVPATIRGIQEIGERHGYPIATFGHIGDGNLHATFIMDVTNPDEWAKVKGIALEFIDLTLAHQGTLSAEHGLGMAKSPYIGRELGEAAEVMKKIKKALDPDNILNPGKSVFEGAINDILDRSAFDALVEDPARLKSFGPEVDQEILACIQCGFCRAGCPTFARTRLESMNARGRVTLAYNMLVDRVEPSEDLAKRLYQCMICLNCKYTCPAGVDLSAIIHAARERLVREGHLPEIHRKLIESIVEHGNPFTEPADRRADVYPTSFKKKDRAETLLFIGCVSSYQDLKVVPAVIRLAEAAGEDFTVLGEDEVCCGYYSYLVGDTPAFKGFMNEAISRIERIGAKRLVATCAGCYKTFRDLYPKYGGGFGETRLLHTVEYLDELIAGGRFEFKPGGEPLKAAWHDPCDIGRHMQIFDPPRRVIQALPGLELVEFPMNRNLAKCCGGGGGVKAFDNTMAGDIGYDRVLQAVGVGADLIVSACPSCKNSLNQGAARARKEKKGRVKVMDLTELVASRLA
;
A
#
# COMPACT_ATOMS: atom_id res chain seq x y z
N MET A 1 -19.66 13.75 -23.28
CA MET A 1 -21.10 13.54 -23.00
C MET A 1 -21.64 14.80 -22.34
N ASP A 2 -22.83 15.25 -22.72
CA ASP A 2 -23.43 16.53 -22.27
C ASP A 2 -23.50 16.66 -20.73
N TYR A 3 -23.72 15.55 -20.02
CA TYR A 3 -23.77 15.56 -18.55
C TYR A 3 -22.41 15.80 -17.86
N VAL A 4 -21.27 15.65 -18.54
CA VAL A 4 -19.94 15.80 -17.92
C VAL A 4 -19.65 17.26 -17.57
N ASP A 5 -20.09 18.21 -18.41
CA ASP A 5 -19.90 19.63 -18.14
C ASP A 5 -20.78 20.08 -16.96
N LYS A 6 -22.03 19.59 -16.90
CA LYS A 6 -22.91 19.78 -15.73
C LYS A 6 -22.35 19.17 -14.45
N LEU A 7 -21.74 17.97 -14.51
CA LEU A 7 -21.04 17.40 -13.35
C LEU A 7 -19.89 18.32 -12.91
N ARG A 8 -19.14 18.88 -13.85
CA ARG A 8 -18.04 19.81 -13.53
C ARG A 8 -18.54 21.07 -12.84
N GLU A 9 -19.73 21.56 -13.16
CA GLU A 9 -20.37 22.67 -12.45
C GLU A 9 -20.76 22.30 -11.01
N ILE A 10 -21.22 21.06 -10.79
CA ILE A 10 -21.63 20.57 -9.45
C ILE A 10 -20.43 20.42 -8.52
N VAL A 11 -19.38 19.71 -8.97
CA VAL A 11 -18.25 19.37 -8.09
C VAL A 11 -17.09 20.35 -8.19
N GLY A 12 -17.01 21.14 -9.26
CA GLY A 12 -15.88 21.98 -9.59
C GLY A 12 -14.82 21.27 -10.45
N PRO A 13 -13.95 22.03 -11.16
CA PRO A 13 -13.02 21.48 -12.14
C PRO A 13 -11.95 20.55 -11.55
N ASP A 14 -11.56 20.73 -10.28
CA ASP A 14 -10.52 19.93 -9.62
C ASP A 14 -11.06 18.64 -8.96
N ASN A 15 -12.38 18.45 -9.00
CA ASN A 15 -13.11 17.35 -8.39
C ASN A 15 -13.73 16.41 -9.43
N LEU A 16 -13.29 16.46 -10.70
CA LEU A 16 -13.76 15.60 -11.77
C LEU A 16 -12.59 15.21 -12.70
N THR A 17 -12.60 13.96 -13.18
CA THR A 17 -11.77 13.55 -14.33
C THR A 17 -12.56 12.63 -15.26
N ALA A 18 -12.42 12.87 -16.56
CA ALA A 18 -12.93 12.01 -17.63
C ALA A 18 -11.77 11.51 -18.52
N SER A 19 -10.53 11.57 -18.01
CA SER A 19 -9.38 10.97 -18.69
C SER A 19 -9.56 9.46 -18.73
N GLU A 20 -9.36 8.88 -19.92
CA GLU A 20 -9.35 7.42 -20.12
C GLU A 20 -8.35 6.74 -19.18
N ILE A 21 -7.17 7.33 -18.97
CA ILE A 21 -6.13 6.80 -18.07
C ILE A 21 -6.61 6.77 -16.62
N ASP A 22 -7.28 7.82 -16.17
CA ASP A 22 -7.82 7.87 -14.81
C ASP A 22 -8.95 6.86 -14.63
N CYS A 23 -9.86 6.72 -15.61
CA CYS A 23 -10.92 5.73 -15.60
C CYS A 23 -10.39 4.29 -15.65
N LEU A 24 -9.42 3.98 -16.51
CA LEU A 24 -8.77 2.67 -16.60
C LEU A 24 -8.05 2.29 -15.32
N SER A 25 -7.50 3.26 -14.58
CA SER A 25 -6.86 2.98 -13.28
C SER A 25 -7.85 2.46 -12.22
N CYS A 26 -9.15 2.73 -12.40
CA CYS A 26 -10.24 2.26 -11.56
C CYS A 26 -10.90 0.98 -12.09
N SER A 27 -10.40 0.40 -13.19
CA SER A 27 -11.00 -0.75 -13.89
C SER A 27 -10.99 -2.06 -13.11
N ARG A 28 -10.23 -2.13 -12.01
CA ARG A 28 -10.01 -3.34 -11.20
C ARG A 28 -10.17 -3.08 -9.71
N ASP A 29 -10.61 -4.12 -9.01
CA ASP A 29 -10.48 -4.34 -7.57
C ASP A 29 -9.82 -5.71 -7.33
N MET A 30 -9.98 -6.32 -6.15
CA MET A 30 -9.35 -7.62 -5.87
C MET A 30 -10.02 -8.79 -6.58
N SER A 31 -11.25 -8.61 -7.09
CA SER A 31 -11.97 -9.65 -7.82
C SER A 31 -11.30 -10.00 -9.15
N VAL A 32 -11.82 -11.05 -9.79
CA VAL A 32 -11.42 -11.40 -11.15
C VAL A 32 -12.02 -10.51 -12.22
N HIS A 33 -12.98 -9.65 -11.88
CA HIS A 33 -13.76 -8.90 -12.85
C HIS A 33 -13.11 -7.58 -13.28
N VAL A 34 -13.60 -7.03 -14.39
CA VAL A 34 -13.24 -5.71 -14.90
C VAL A 34 -14.47 -4.84 -15.16
N GLY A 35 -14.38 -3.54 -14.87
CA GLY A 35 -15.41 -2.56 -15.21
C GLY A 35 -14.86 -1.13 -15.18
N VAL A 36 -15.00 -0.39 -16.27
CA VAL A 36 -14.40 0.93 -16.47
C VAL A 36 -15.49 2.00 -16.40
N PRO A 37 -15.36 3.03 -15.55
CA PRO A 37 -16.30 4.15 -15.53
C PRO A 37 -16.06 5.10 -16.71
N ASP A 38 -17.05 5.93 -17.04
CA ASP A 38 -16.90 6.98 -18.05
C ASP A 38 -16.31 8.26 -17.47
N VAL A 39 -16.63 8.55 -16.21
CA VAL A 39 -16.18 9.75 -15.48
C VAL A 39 -16.07 9.43 -14.00
N ILE A 40 -15.09 10.05 -13.35
CA ILE A 40 -14.89 9.96 -11.89
C ILE A 40 -15.14 11.34 -11.29
N VAL A 41 -15.95 11.38 -10.24
CA VAL A 41 -16.24 12.60 -9.48
C VAL A 41 -15.88 12.42 -8.01
N PHE A 42 -15.38 13.49 -7.40
CA PHE A 42 -14.90 13.52 -6.02
C PHE A 42 -15.70 14.55 -5.20
N PRO A 43 -16.95 14.26 -4.81
CA PRO A 43 -17.75 15.18 -4.02
C PRO A 43 -17.12 15.41 -2.64
N GLU A 44 -17.34 16.60 -2.09
CA GLU A 44 -16.83 17.03 -0.79
C GLU A 44 -17.93 17.17 0.26
N ASN A 45 -19.19 17.14 -0.16
CA ASN A 45 -20.37 17.23 0.70
C ASN A 45 -21.57 16.48 0.11
N GLU A 46 -22.61 16.29 0.92
CA GLU A 46 -23.82 15.56 0.56
C GLU A 46 -24.68 16.25 -0.52
N ASP A 47 -24.68 17.58 -0.58
CA ASP A 47 -25.45 18.32 -1.58
C ASP A 47 -24.92 18.05 -3.00
N GLN A 48 -23.59 17.97 -3.14
CA GLN A 48 -22.96 17.56 -4.40
C GLN A 48 -23.33 16.13 -4.77
N VAL A 49 -23.32 15.19 -3.81
CA VAL A 49 -23.74 13.79 -4.07
C VAL A 49 -25.20 13.75 -4.55
N ALA A 50 -26.10 14.47 -3.88
CA ALA A 50 -27.50 14.57 -4.26
C ALA A 50 -27.68 15.17 -5.67
N ALA A 51 -26.94 16.23 -6.01
CA ALA A 51 -26.98 16.85 -7.32
C ALA A 51 -26.46 15.91 -8.43
N ILE A 52 -25.38 15.17 -8.17
CA ILE A 52 -24.85 14.14 -9.09
C ILE A 52 -25.91 13.08 -9.37
N VAL A 53 -26.55 12.54 -8.33
CA VAL A 53 -27.56 11.49 -8.49
C VAL A 53 -28.80 11.99 -9.23
N LYS A 54 -29.27 13.20 -8.97
CA LYS A 54 -30.37 13.82 -9.73
C LYS A 54 -30.06 13.93 -11.21
N LEU A 55 -28.86 14.41 -11.54
CA LEU A 55 -28.41 14.52 -12.91
C LEU A 55 -28.30 13.13 -13.56
N ALA A 56 -27.77 12.15 -12.84
CA ALA A 56 -27.67 10.78 -13.34
C ALA A 56 -29.05 10.16 -13.61
N ALA A 57 -30.05 10.43 -12.76
CA ALA A 57 -31.43 10.00 -12.97
C ALA A 57 -32.07 10.66 -14.21
N GLU A 58 -31.86 11.96 -14.43
CA GLU A 58 -32.32 12.68 -15.62
C GLU A 58 -31.78 12.05 -16.91
N TYR A 59 -30.49 11.71 -16.92
CA TYR A 59 -29.81 11.14 -18.09
C TYR A 59 -29.84 9.61 -18.14
N LYS A 60 -30.40 8.95 -17.11
CA LYS A 60 -30.41 7.48 -16.92
C LYS A 60 -29.02 6.85 -16.99
N VAL A 61 -28.05 7.48 -16.34
CA VAL A 61 -26.65 7.04 -16.31
C VAL A 61 -26.36 6.30 -15.01
N PRO A 62 -25.66 5.14 -15.05
CA PRO A 62 -25.25 4.44 -13.83
C PRO A 62 -24.42 5.31 -12.88
N VAL A 63 -24.61 5.13 -11.58
CA VAL A 63 -23.85 5.77 -10.50
C VAL A 63 -23.26 4.68 -9.61
N ILE A 64 -21.93 4.66 -9.49
CA ILE A 64 -21.19 3.65 -8.73
C ILE A 64 -20.53 4.35 -7.54
N PRO A 65 -21.05 4.19 -6.31
CA PRO A 65 -20.37 4.72 -5.13
C PRO A 65 -19.10 3.90 -4.84
N ARG A 66 -17.99 4.58 -4.57
CA ARG A 66 -16.71 3.96 -4.27
C ARG A 66 -16.08 4.61 -3.05
N GLY A 67 -15.73 3.77 -2.07
CA GLY A 67 -14.82 4.15 -0.98
C GLY A 67 -13.37 3.89 -1.38
N SER A 68 -12.68 3.03 -0.64
CA SER A 68 -11.31 2.66 -0.99
C SER A 68 -11.19 1.73 -2.22
N GLY A 69 -12.27 1.13 -2.70
CA GLY A 69 -12.24 0.18 -3.83
C GLY A 69 -11.44 -1.08 -3.50
N THR A 70 -11.65 -1.66 -2.32
CA THR A 70 -10.92 -2.83 -1.79
C THR A 70 -11.78 -4.08 -1.79
N SER A 71 -12.88 -4.07 -2.56
CA SER A 71 -13.77 -5.21 -2.71
C SER A 71 -13.05 -6.37 -3.38
N VAL A 72 -13.42 -7.59 -3.00
CA VAL A 72 -12.98 -8.85 -3.60
C VAL A 72 -14.04 -9.46 -4.53
N THR A 73 -15.19 -8.81 -4.66
CA THR A 73 -16.35 -9.35 -5.38
C THR A 73 -16.73 -8.55 -6.61
N GLY A 74 -16.04 -7.44 -6.94
CA GLY A 74 -16.41 -6.56 -8.04
C GLY A 74 -17.44 -5.50 -7.66
N ALA A 75 -17.76 -5.35 -6.37
CA ALA A 75 -18.81 -4.45 -5.88
C ALA A 75 -18.51 -2.96 -6.19
N ALA A 76 -17.24 -2.61 -6.36
CA ALA A 76 -16.77 -1.24 -6.62
C ALA A 76 -16.50 -0.96 -8.11
N LEU A 77 -16.87 -1.87 -9.01
CA LEU A 77 -16.60 -1.79 -10.45
C LEU A 77 -17.78 -1.21 -11.25
N SER A 78 -17.47 -0.69 -12.43
CA SER A 78 -18.41 -0.05 -13.36
C SER A 78 -18.60 -0.91 -14.62
N PRO A 79 -19.29 -2.06 -14.56
CA PRO A 79 -19.43 -2.96 -15.72
C PRO A 79 -20.23 -2.34 -16.88
N TYR A 80 -21.00 -1.29 -16.60
CA TYR A 80 -21.85 -0.58 -17.56
C TYR A 80 -21.43 0.88 -17.77
N GLY A 81 -20.17 1.23 -17.49
CA GLY A 81 -19.73 2.63 -17.53
C GLY A 81 -20.38 3.47 -16.43
N GLY A 82 -20.64 4.73 -16.73
CA GLY A 82 -21.32 5.68 -15.87
C GLY A 82 -20.39 6.50 -14.97
N ILE A 83 -20.98 7.04 -13.91
CA ILE A 83 -20.37 8.00 -12.99
C ILE A 83 -19.84 7.24 -11.77
N LEU A 84 -18.52 7.19 -11.61
CA LEU A 84 -17.90 6.70 -10.38
C LEU A 84 -17.84 7.83 -9.35
N VAL A 85 -18.58 7.69 -8.26
CA VAL A 85 -18.61 8.66 -7.15
C VAL A 85 -17.62 8.21 -6.08
N ASP A 86 -16.41 8.79 -6.11
CA ASP A 86 -15.36 8.48 -5.15
C ASP A 86 -15.47 9.36 -3.89
N LEU A 87 -15.83 8.72 -2.78
CA LEU A 87 -16.14 9.37 -1.50
C LEU A 87 -14.90 9.57 -0.60
N VAL A 88 -13.68 9.29 -1.07
CA VAL A 88 -12.46 9.39 -0.23
C VAL A 88 -12.12 10.83 0.22
N ARG A 89 -12.70 11.85 -0.41
CA ARG A 89 -12.56 13.27 0.00
C ARG A 89 -13.51 13.64 1.15
N MET A 90 -14.62 12.94 1.32
CA MET A 90 -15.51 13.04 2.49
C MET A 90 -14.94 12.23 3.66
N ASN A 91 -13.85 12.66 4.28
CA ASN A 91 -13.06 11.88 5.24
C ASN A 91 -12.92 12.51 6.64
N GLN A 92 -13.87 13.35 7.05
CA GLN A 92 -13.86 13.99 8.35
C GLN A 92 -14.53 13.14 9.43
N VAL A 93 -13.95 13.17 10.65
CA VAL A 93 -14.66 12.77 11.87
C VAL A 93 -15.32 14.05 12.38
N LEU A 94 -16.63 14.08 12.30
CA LEU A 94 -17.45 15.26 12.56
C LEU A 94 -17.70 15.46 14.06
N GLU A 95 -17.73 14.36 14.82
CA GLU A 95 -17.99 14.38 16.26
C GLU A 95 -17.46 13.12 16.94
N ILE A 96 -16.95 13.27 18.18
CA ILE A 96 -16.67 12.17 19.10
C ILE A 96 -17.38 12.47 20.41
N ASN A 97 -18.42 11.71 20.73
CA ASN A 97 -19.17 11.84 21.97
C ASN A 97 -18.93 10.59 22.83
N VAL A 98 -18.02 10.71 23.79
CA VAL A 98 -17.67 9.59 24.70
C VAL A 98 -18.72 9.33 25.77
N ASN A 99 -19.53 10.33 26.11
CA ASN A 99 -20.57 10.19 27.15
C ASN A 99 -21.71 9.32 26.62
N ASP A 100 -22.15 9.59 25.39
CA ASP A 100 -23.18 8.84 24.69
C ASP A 100 -22.60 7.68 23.84
N ARG A 101 -21.27 7.54 23.84
CA ARG A 101 -20.50 6.46 23.22
C ARG A 101 -20.76 6.29 21.71
N TYR A 102 -20.75 7.40 20.98
CA TYR A 102 -20.78 7.37 19.52
C TYR A 102 -19.76 8.31 18.87
N VAL A 103 -19.51 8.07 17.59
CA VAL A 103 -18.83 8.98 16.69
C VAL A 103 -19.72 9.29 15.50
N ARG A 104 -19.57 10.50 14.95
CA ARG A 104 -20.23 10.93 13.72
C ARG A 104 -19.16 11.14 12.66
N VAL A 105 -19.27 10.46 11.53
CA VAL A 105 -18.19 10.36 10.54
C VAL A 105 -18.71 10.45 9.11
N GLN A 106 -17.90 11.01 8.22
CA GLN A 106 -18.11 10.92 6.78
C GLN A 106 -17.63 9.55 6.23
N PRO A 107 -18.16 9.08 5.08
CA PRO A 107 -17.91 7.72 4.58
C PRO A 107 -16.46 7.41 4.22
N GLY A 108 -15.67 8.42 3.83
CA GLY A 108 -14.27 8.29 3.44
C GLY A 108 -13.28 8.18 4.61
N VAL A 109 -13.74 8.24 5.86
CA VAL A 109 -12.87 8.01 7.04
C VAL A 109 -12.32 6.58 6.99
N VAL A 110 -11.01 6.42 7.20
CA VAL A 110 -10.35 5.09 7.24
C VAL A 110 -10.46 4.48 8.65
N CYS A 111 -10.76 3.18 8.75
CA CYS A 111 -10.97 2.48 10.02
C CYS A 111 -9.82 2.69 11.02
N ASN A 112 -8.57 2.37 10.63
CA ASN A 112 -7.42 2.58 11.52
C ASN A 112 -7.19 4.05 11.88
N ALA A 113 -7.54 4.99 10.99
CA ALA A 113 -7.44 6.42 11.28
C ALA A 113 -8.48 6.85 12.33
N LEU A 114 -9.70 6.29 12.28
CA LEU A 114 -10.71 6.48 13.32
C LEU A 114 -10.24 5.90 14.66
N ASN A 115 -9.79 4.65 14.67
CA ASN A 115 -9.32 4.01 15.89
C ASN A 115 -8.08 4.70 16.50
N THR A 116 -7.18 5.24 15.67
CA THR A 116 -6.07 6.08 16.16
C THR A 116 -6.56 7.33 16.90
N ARG A 117 -7.70 7.92 16.49
CA ARG A 117 -8.30 9.09 17.17
C ARG A 117 -9.04 8.73 18.45
N LEU A 118 -9.58 7.51 18.54
CA LEU A 118 -10.33 7.01 19.70
C LEU A 118 -9.42 6.45 20.81
N ALA A 119 -8.27 5.93 20.42
CA ALA A 119 -7.26 5.41 21.32
C ALA A 119 -6.75 6.48 22.31
N PRO A 120 -6.30 6.07 23.51
CA PRO A 120 -6.26 4.70 24.01
C PRO A 120 -7.55 4.26 24.73
N ARG A 121 -8.53 5.15 24.92
CA ARG A 121 -9.65 4.92 25.85
C ARG A 121 -10.85 4.24 25.23
N HIS A 122 -11.07 4.43 23.93
CA HIS A 122 -12.19 3.86 23.20
C HIS A 122 -11.72 3.29 21.86
N PHE A 123 -12.57 2.49 21.25
CA PHE A 123 -12.36 1.97 19.90
C PHE A 123 -13.70 1.68 19.20
N PHE A 124 -13.64 1.70 17.88
CA PHE A 124 -14.63 1.13 16.97
C PHE A 124 -14.23 -0.32 16.68
N PRO A 125 -15.02 -1.33 17.13
CA PRO A 125 -14.57 -2.72 17.17
C PRO A 125 -14.34 -3.46 15.84
N PRO A 126 -15.14 -3.27 14.78
CA PRO A 126 -14.91 -3.97 13.50
C PRO A 126 -13.50 -3.74 12.97
N ASP A 127 -12.81 -4.83 12.63
CA ASP A 127 -11.37 -4.86 12.31
C ASP A 127 -11.08 -5.78 11.12
N PRO A 128 -11.58 -5.45 9.91
CA PRO A 128 -11.34 -6.25 8.72
C PRO A 128 -9.84 -6.28 8.39
N GLY A 129 -9.38 -7.30 7.66
CA GLY A 129 -7.97 -7.36 7.22
C GLY A 129 -7.51 -6.10 6.46
N SER A 130 -8.44 -5.42 5.80
CA SER A 130 -8.23 -4.15 5.09
C SER A 130 -8.33 -2.89 5.96
N ALA A 131 -8.54 -2.97 7.28
CA ALA A 131 -8.71 -1.83 8.19
C ALA A 131 -7.67 -0.69 8.07
N PRO A 132 -6.39 -0.95 7.69
CA PRO A 132 -5.43 0.12 7.40
C PRO A 132 -5.81 1.06 6.24
N ILE A 133 -6.70 0.62 5.36
CA ILE A 133 -7.10 1.31 4.12
C ILE A 133 -8.61 1.27 3.86
N ALA A 134 -9.41 0.50 4.60
CA ALA A 134 -10.86 0.41 4.47
C ALA A 134 -11.55 1.70 4.91
N SER A 135 -12.39 2.24 4.03
CA SER A 135 -13.26 3.38 4.32
C SER A 135 -14.51 2.92 5.07
N ILE A 136 -14.95 3.68 6.08
CA ILE A 136 -16.14 3.39 6.88
C ILE A 136 -17.39 3.20 6.01
N GLY A 137 -17.63 4.05 5.02
CA GLY A 137 -18.80 3.92 4.12
C GLY A 137 -18.79 2.60 3.34
N GLY A 138 -17.61 2.14 2.92
CA GLY A 138 -17.43 0.82 2.32
C GLY A 138 -17.72 -0.31 3.30
N MET A 139 -17.18 -0.22 4.54
CA MET A 139 -17.44 -1.20 5.59
C MET A 139 -18.92 -1.33 5.93
N ILE A 140 -19.64 -0.21 6.01
CA ILE A 140 -21.10 -0.22 6.25
C ILE A 140 -21.82 -0.84 5.06
N SER A 141 -21.43 -0.47 3.83
CA SER A 141 -22.08 -0.94 2.61
C SER A 141 -21.90 -2.44 2.36
N THR A 142 -20.80 -3.04 2.81
CA THR A 142 -20.53 -4.48 2.67
C THR A 142 -20.78 -5.27 3.95
N ASN A 143 -21.20 -4.61 5.04
CA ASN A 143 -21.22 -5.17 6.39
C ASN A 143 -19.91 -5.86 6.78
N ALA A 144 -18.78 -5.19 6.56
CA ALA A 144 -17.47 -5.75 6.88
C ALA A 144 -17.38 -6.21 8.34
N SER A 145 -16.73 -7.35 8.56
CA SER A 145 -16.52 -7.96 9.87
C SER A 145 -15.03 -7.85 10.28
N GLY A 146 -14.27 -8.93 10.17
CA GLY A 146 -12.88 -9.07 10.57
C GLY A 146 -12.66 -9.88 11.83
N VAL A 147 -11.40 -9.93 12.27
CA VAL A 147 -10.89 -10.85 13.30
C VAL A 147 -11.60 -10.74 14.66
N ARG A 148 -12.27 -9.61 14.91
CA ARG A 148 -12.95 -9.30 16.17
C ARG A 148 -14.44 -9.62 16.21
N ALA A 149 -15.02 -10.03 15.08
CA ALA A 149 -16.46 -10.17 14.93
C ALA A 149 -17.07 -11.26 15.85
N VAL A 150 -16.30 -12.30 16.19
CA VAL A 150 -16.71 -13.36 17.12
C VAL A 150 -17.27 -12.85 18.46
N LYS A 151 -16.66 -11.81 19.06
CA LYS A 151 -17.19 -11.18 20.29
C LYS A 151 -17.99 -9.93 20.00
N TYR A 152 -17.52 -9.13 19.05
CA TYR A 152 -17.99 -7.76 18.90
C TYR A 152 -19.06 -7.60 17.82
N GLY A 153 -19.28 -8.59 16.96
CA GLY A 153 -20.16 -8.47 15.81
C GLY A 153 -19.53 -7.72 14.64
N THR A 154 -20.36 -7.46 13.64
CA THR A 154 -19.99 -6.88 12.34
C THR A 154 -20.24 -5.38 12.28
N THR A 155 -19.86 -4.72 11.18
CA THR A 155 -20.00 -3.26 11.06
C THR A 155 -21.43 -2.77 11.31
N LYS A 156 -22.46 -3.46 10.77
CA LYS A 156 -23.86 -3.04 10.94
C LYS A 156 -24.29 -2.96 12.41
N ASP A 157 -23.75 -3.84 13.26
CA ASP A 157 -24.09 -3.91 14.69
C ASP A 157 -23.63 -2.65 15.48
N TYR A 158 -22.78 -1.83 14.85
CA TYR A 158 -22.31 -0.55 15.37
C TYR A 158 -22.93 0.65 14.66
N VAL A 159 -23.75 0.47 13.63
CA VAL A 159 -24.39 1.59 12.93
C VAL A 159 -25.65 2.01 13.69
N MET A 160 -25.61 3.20 14.28
CA MET A 160 -26.74 3.77 15.02
C MET A 160 -27.68 4.57 14.12
N GLY A 161 -27.16 5.11 13.02
CA GLY A 161 -27.93 5.90 12.06
C GLY A 161 -27.08 6.33 10.87
N LEU A 162 -27.75 6.71 9.78
CA LEU A 162 -27.12 7.09 8.52
C LEU A 162 -27.75 8.35 7.94
N ARG A 163 -26.97 9.07 7.12
CA ARG A 163 -27.52 9.94 6.07
C ARG A 163 -27.27 9.29 4.72
N VAL A 164 -28.31 9.19 3.91
CA VAL A 164 -28.29 8.46 2.64
C VAL A 164 -28.92 9.30 1.54
N VAL A 165 -28.25 9.37 0.39
CA VAL A 165 -28.78 9.94 -0.86
C VAL A 165 -29.47 8.82 -1.65
N LEU A 166 -30.74 8.98 -1.96
CA LEU A 166 -31.55 8.01 -2.72
C LEU A 166 -31.42 8.24 -4.24
N ALA A 167 -31.98 7.35 -5.06
CA ALA A 167 -31.88 7.42 -6.53
C ALA A 167 -32.55 8.66 -7.15
N ASP A 168 -33.52 9.28 -6.45
CA ASP A 168 -34.12 10.57 -6.82
C ASP A 168 -33.32 11.79 -6.32
N GLY A 169 -32.20 11.53 -5.63
CA GLY A 169 -31.33 12.49 -4.98
C GLY A 169 -31.94 13.20 -3.77
N SER A 170 -33.02 12.68 -3.19
CA SER A 170 -33.45 13.07 -1.85
C SER A 170 -32.45 12.57 -0.80
N ILE A 171 -32.30 13.32 0.30
CA ILE A 171 -31.43 12.96 1.41
C ILE A 171 -32.31 12.58 2.60
N ILE A 172 -32.13 11.38 3.12
CA ILE A 172 -32.86 10.91 4.30
C ILE A 172 -31.91 10.69 5.48
N HIS A 173 -32.47 10.77 6.69
CA HIS A 173 -31.80 10.37 7.92
C HIS A 173 -32.47 9.13 8.49
N THR A 174 -31.68 8.15 8.91
CA THR A 174 -32.15 6.90 9.51
C THR A 174 -31.57 6.74 10.91
N GLY A 175 -32.27 5.98 11.76
CA GLY A 175 -31.79 5.64 13.10
C GLY A 175 -31.85 6.81 14.09
N THR A 176 -31.12 6.68 15.19
CA THR A 176 -31.01 7.70 16.24
C THR A 176 -29.83 7.40 17.15
N ILE A 177 -29.32 8.40 17.86
CA ILE A 177 -28.30 8.22 18.90
C ILE A 177 -28.86 7.55 20.16
N ALA A 178 -30.20 7.44 20.29
CA ALA A 178 -30.80 6.74 21.42
C ALA A 178 -30.36 5.26 21.42
N PRO A 179 -29.94 4.69 22.56
CA PRO A 179 -29.47 3.30 22.63
C PRO A 179 -30.49 2.25 22.17
N LYS A 180 -31.78 2.61 22.15
CA LYS A 180 -32.88 1.76 21.70
C LYS A 180 -33.95 2.63 21.04
N HIS A 181 -34.54 2.14 19.95
CA HIS A 181 -35.74 2.70 19.33
C HIS A 181 -36.51 1.61 18.58
N SER A 182 -37.79 1.84 18.30
CA SER A 182 -38.64 0.93 17.51
C SER A 182 -39.59 1.72 16.60
N THR A 183 -39.10 2.86 16.11
CA THR A 183 -39.88 3.83 15.33
C THR A 183 -39.96 3.40 13.86
N GLY A 184 -40.73 2.36 13.57
CA GLY A 184 -41.00 1.88 12.21
C GLY A 184 -39.99 0.85 11.67
N ILE A 185 -39.94 0.73 10.34
CA ILE A 185 -39.05 -0.20 9.63
C ILE A 185 -37.60 0.24 9.80
N ASP A 186 -36.70 -0.71 10.03
CA ASP A 186 -35.27 -0.45 10.18
C ASP A 186 -34.59 -0.14 8.84
N LEU A 187 -34.73 1.11 8.41
CA LEU A 187 -34.07 1.61 7.20
C LEU A 187 -32.55 1.68 7.35
N THR A 188 -32.03 1.86 8.57
CA THR A 188 -30.58 1.92 8.82
C THR A 188 -29.91 0.64 8.35
N HIS A 189 -30.44 -0.51 8.77
CA HIS A 189 -29.91 -1.81 8.40
C HIS A 189 -30.29 -2.25 6.98
N LEU A 190 -31.30 -1.63 6.37
CA LEU A 190 -31.60 -1.82 4.95
C LEU A 190 -30.51 -1.22 4.05
N PHE A 191 -30.00 -0.02 4.39
CA PHE A 191 -28.92 0.62 3.64
C PHE A 191 -27.53 0.07 4.02
N ALA A 192 -27.34 -0.35 5.26
CA ALA A 192 -26.19 -1.17 5.62
C ALA A 192 -26.23 -2.49 4.85
N SER A 193 -25.10 -2.99 4.37
CA SER A 193 -25.04 -4.23 3.55
C SER A 193 -25.71 -4.13 2.17
N SER A 194 -26.06 -2.92 1.69
CA SER A 194 -26.71 -2.75 0.38
C SER A 194 -25.73 -2.62 -0.80
N GLU A 195 -24.41 -2.58 -0.54
CA GLU A 195 -23.36 -2.39 -1.55
C GLU A 195 -23.58 -1.18 -2.48
N GLY A 196 -24.24 -0.13 -1.96
CA GLY A 196 -24.55 1.07 -2.73
C GLY A 196 -25.63 0.88 -3.80
N THR A 197 -26.34 -0.26 -3.80
CA THR A 197 -27.41 -0.55 -4.76
C THR A 197 -28.73 0.14 -4.38
N LEU A 198 -28.91 0.59 -3.14
CA LEU A 198 -30.16 1.22 -2.68
C LEU A 198 -30.01 2.72 -2.40
N GLY A 199 -28.79 3.21 -2.22
CA GLY A 199 -28.49 4.59 -1.87
C GLY A 199 -27.00 4.81 -1.61
N ILE A 200 -26.58 6.07 -1.55
CA ILE A 200 -25.19 6.45 -1.26
C ILE A 200 -25.10 7.01 0.16
N ILE A 201 -24.34 6.34 1.01
CA ILE A 201 -24.09 6.76 2.40
C ILE A 201 -23.15 7.98 2.41
N VAL A 202 -23.61 9.08 3.00
CA VAL A 202 -22.85 10.35 3.07
C VAL A 202 -22.46 10.75 4.49
N GLU A 203 -23.07 10.13 5.51
CA GLU A 203 -22.71 10.30 6.93
C GLU A 203 -23.16 9.10 7.76
N ALA A 204 -22.44 8.77 8.83
CA ALA A 204 -22.77 7.68 9.74
C ALA A 204 -22.55 8.05 11.21
N TRP A 205 -23.45 7.53 12.06
CA TRP A 205 -23.31 7.50 13.52
C TRP A 205 -22.91 6.10 13.91
N LEU A 206 -21.73 5.95 14.51
CA LEU A 206 -21.18 4.66 14.90
C LEU A 206 -21.01 4.59 16.41
N LYS A 207 -21.47 3.49 17.00
CA LYS A 207 -21.22 3.16 18.39
C LYS A 207 -19.73 2.89 18.61
N ILE A 208 -19.19 3.39 19.73
CA ILE A 208 -17.82 3.10 20.19
C ILE A 208 -17.85 2.43 21.55
N LEU A 209 -16.84 1.61 21.83
CA LEU A 209 -16.71 0.89 23.10
C LEU A 209 -15.50 1.39 23.90
N PRO A 210 -15.55 1.35 25.24
CA PRO A 210 -14.36 1.55 26.05
C PRO A 210 -13.36 0.42 25.81
N THR A 211 -12.07 0.73 25.84
CA THR A 211 -11.00 -0.27 25.74
C THR A 211 -11.05 -1.22 26.96
N PRO A 212 -10.97 -2.55 26.77
CA PRO A 212 -10.93 -3.52 27.87
C PRO A 212 -9.76 -3.29 28.84
N GLU A 213 -9.93 -3.69 30.10
CA GLU A 213 -8.90 -3.52 31.16
C GLU A 213 -7.66 -4.39 30.90
N ALA A 214 -7.88 -5.62 30.43
CA ALA A 214 -6.85 -6.59 30.15
C ALA A 214 -7.18 -7.41 28.90
N TRP A 215 -6.15 -7.97 28.29
CA TRP A 215 -6.24 -8.94 27.21
C TRP A 215 -5.09 -9.94 27.30
N ARG A 216 -5.26 -11.11 26.71
CA ARG A 216 -4.20 -12.11 26.46
C ARG A 216 -4.36 -12.67 25.06
N PHE A 217 -3.24 -12.85 24.38
CA PHE A 217 -3.16 -13.41 23.03
C PHE A 217 -2.44 -14.76 23.06
N ALA A 218 -2.94 -15.75 22.34
CA ALA A 218 -2.41 -17.09 22.26
C ALA A 218 -2.11 -17.50 20.82
N GLN A 219 -1.02 -18.25 20.65
CA GLN A 219 -0.76 -19.09 19.48
C GLN A 219 -0.91 -20.55 19.93
N ILE A 220 -1.80 -21.32 19.30
CA ILE A 220 -2.04 -22.73 19.64
C ILE A 220 -1.71 -23.59 18.42
N ASN A 221 -0.77 -24.52 18.56
CA ASN A 221 -0.31 -25.35 17.45
C ASN A 221 -1.00 -26.72 17.46
N PHE A 222 -1.39 -27.19 16.28
CA PHE A 222 -2.09 -28.47 16.07
C PHE A 222 -1.45 -29.30 14.95
N PRO A 223 -1.56 -30.63 15.01
CA PRO A 223 -1.03 -31.54 13.99
C PRO A 223 -1.94 -31.67 12.75
N SER A 224 -3.16 -31.13 12.78
CA SER A 224 -4.06 -31.05 11.63
C SER A 224 -5.07 -29.90 11.76
N LEU A 225 -5.67 -29.49 10.64
CA LEU A 225 -6.79 -28.54 10.60
C LEU A 225 -8.03 -29.09 11.32
N GLU A 226 -8.29 -30.39 11.21
CA GLU A 226 -9.44 -31.06 11.83
C GLU A 226 -9.34 -31.03 13.36
N ASP A 227 -8.17 -31.37 13.93
CA ASP A 227 -7.92 -31.31 15.38
C ASP A 227 -8.13 -29.88 15.92
N ALA A 228 -7.68 -28.86 15.17
CA ALA A 228 -7.90 -27.46 15.51
C ALA A 228 -9.39 -27.07 15.42
N GLY A 229 -10.10 -27.52 14.39
CA GLY A 229 -11.53 -27.27 14.22
C GLY A 229 -12.37 -27.84 15.36
N LEU A 230 -12.07 -29.07 15.82
CA LEU A 230 -12.73 -29.70 16.97
C LEU A 230 -12.47 -28.93 18.26
N ALA A 231 -11.23 -28.48 18.48
CA ALA A 231 -10.89 -27.66 19.65
C ALA A 231 -11.66 -26.33 19.64
N VAL A 232 -11.74 -25.66 18.48
CA VAL A 232 -12.46 -24.39 18.34
C VAL A 232 -13.96 -24.57 18.55
N GLU A 233 -14.57 -25.63 18.00
CA GLU A 233 -15.97 -25.95 18.23
C GLU A 233 -16.27 -26.04 19.74
N GLU A 234 -15.49 -26.81 20.50
CA GLU A 234 -15.66 -26.96 21.95
C GLU A 234 -15.42 -25.63 22.68
N MET A 235 -14.37 -24.88 22.33
CA MET A 235 -14.06 -23.58 22.95
C MET A 235 -15.22 -22.59 22.77
N MET A 236 -15.75 -22.48 21.56
CA MET A 236 -16.83 -21.55 21.22
C MET A 236 -18.18 -21.95 21.84
N THR A 237 -18.45 -23.25 21.93
CA THR A 237 -19.70 -23.77 22.54
C THR A 237 -19.64 -23.85 24.07
N SER A 238 -18.46 -23.65 24.68
CA SER A 238 -18.26 -23.64 26.14
C SER A 238 -18.62 -22.31 26.82
N GLY A 239 -19.09 -21.30 26.09
CA GLY A 239 -19.42 -19.98 26.66
C GLY A 239 -18.21 -19.16 27.09
N ILE A 240 -17.06 -19.36 26.45
CA ILE A 240 -15.85 -18.54 26.64
C ILE A 240 -15.94 -17.34 25.69
N PRO A 241 -15.87 -16.08 26.18
CA PRO A 241 -16.01 -14.89 25.35
C PRO A 241 -14.69 -14.56 24.62
N ILE A 242 -14.35 -15.38 23.63
CA ILE A 242 -13.19 -15.21 22.74
C ILE A 242 -13.42 -14.01 21.82
N CYS A 243 -12.45 -13.09 21.76
CA CYS A 243 -12.57 -11.88 20.93
C CYS A 243 -11.85 -11.97 19.59
N THR A 244 -10.89 -12.88 19.43
CA THR A 244 -10.29 -13.22 18.14
C THR A 244 -10.07 -14.73 18.11
N CYS A 245 -10.38 -15.40 17.01
CA CYS A 245 -10.06 -16.80 16.81
C CYS A 245 -9.84 -17.08 15.32
N GLU A 246 -8.57 -17.06 14.91
CA GLU A 246 -8.16 -17.29 13.54
C GLU A 246 -7.62 -18.71 13.38
N ILE A 247 -8.01 -19.39 12.31
CA ILE A 247 -7.33 -20.62 11.86
C ILE A 247 -6.34 -20.31 10.75
N LEU A 248 -5.19 -20.98 10.78
CA LEU A 248 -4.14 -20.90 9.78
C LEU A 248 -3.66 -22.30 9.43
N ASP A 249 -3.78 -22.69 8.16
CA ASP A 249 -3.14 -23.90 7.66
C ASP A 249 -1.62 -23.77 7.54
N ARG A 250 -0.98 -24.88 7.17
CA ARG A 250 0.47 -24.95 7.00
C ARG A 250 1.01 -23.90 6.03
N VAL A 251 0.35 -23.72 4.88
CA VAL A 251 0.76 -22.73 3.87
C VAL A 251 0.76 -21.32 4.44
N SER A 252 -0.29 -20.97 5.19
CA SER A 252 -0.42 -19.68 5.84
C SER A 252 0.67 -19.47 6.90
N ILE A 253 0.91 -20.48 7.73
CA ILE A 253 1.94 -20.46 8.77
C ILE A 253 3.33 -20.23 8.16
N ASP A 254 3.69 -20.96 7.11
CA ASP A 254 5.01 -20.85 6.47
C ASP A 254 5.25 -19.43 5.89
N ILE A 255 4.22 -18.81 5.30
CA ILE A 255 4.28 -17.42 4.83
C ILE A 255 4.51 -16.46 6.00
N MET A 256 3.74 -16.62 7.08
CA MET A 256 3.85 -15.74 8.25
C MET A 256 5.21 -15.88 8.93
N ALA A 257 5.68 -17.12 9.12
CA ALA A 257 6.96 -17.43 9.72
C ALA A 257 8.13 -16.88 8.90
N GLY A 258 8.10 -17.01 7.57
CA GLY A 258 9.12 -16.42 6.69
C GLY A 258 9.21 -14.89 6.79
N LYS A 259 8.09 -14.19 7.06
CA LYS A 259 8.08 -12.73 7.27
C LYS A 259 8.61 -12.31 8.64
N LEU A 260 8.50 -13.18 9.63
CA LEU A 260 8.96 -12.95 11.01
C LEU A 260 10.33 -13.57 11.28
N ALA A 261 10.90 -14.29 10.30
CA ALA A 261 12.13 -15.09 10.45
C ALA A 261 12.04 -16.09 11.62
N LEU A 262 10.91 -16.81 11.70
CA LEU A 262 10.65 -17.84 12.70
C LEU A 262 10.74 -19.23 12.08
N ASP A 263 11.21 -20.20 12.86
CA ASP A 263 11.18 -21.62 12.48
C ASP A 263 9.88 -22.28 12.95
N VAL A 264 9.30 -23.14 12.12
CA VAL A 264 8.04 -23.85 12.40
C VAL A 264 8.29 -25.36 12.40
N PRO A 265 8.03 -26.07 13.51
CA PRO A 265 8.25 -27.51 13.58
C PRO A 265 7.42 -28.29 12.53
N PRO A 266 7.95 -29.38 11.94
CA PRO A 266 7.23 -30.18 10.93
C PRO A 266 5.88 -30.72 11.40
N GLU A 267 5.74 -31.04 12.69
CA GLU A 267 4.51 -31.52 13.29
C GLU A 267 3.40 -30.48 13.37
N VAL A 268 3.70 -29.18 13.22
CA VAL A 268 2.71 -28.10 13.20
C VAL A 268 2.13 -27.99 11.79
N GLN A 269 0.87 -28.40 11.63
CA GLN A 269 0.14 -28.33 10.36
C GLN A 269 -1.01 -27.31 10.40
N CYS A 270 -1.38 -26.86 11.59
CA CYS A 270 -2.38 -25.82 11.81
C CYS A 270 -2.00 -25.00 13.05
N GLN A 271 -2.35 -23.71 13.03
CA GLN A 271 -2.18 -22.80 14.15
C GLN A 271 -3.47 -22.00 14.35
N ILE A 272 -3.88 -21.87 15.61
CA ILE A 272 -4.93 -20.94 16.03
C ILE A 272 -4.29 -19.69 16.63
N LEU A 273 -4.66 -18.52 16.12
CA LEU A 273 -4.39 -17.24 16.78
C LEU A 273 -5.63 -16.83 17.56
N LEU A 274 -5.53 -16.80 18.88
CA LEU A 274 -6.68 -16.57 19.77
C LEU A 274 -6.44 -15.35 20.66
N GLU A 275 -7.45 -14.52 20.84
CA GLU A 275 -7.42 -13.42 21.81
C GLU A 275 -8.64 -13.46 22.71
N ILE A 276 -8.43 -13.16 23.99
CA ILE A 276 -9.47 -12.87 24.97
C ILE A 276 -9.21 -11.50 25.59
N ASP A 277 -10.28 -10.77 25.87
CA ASP A 277 -10.24 -9.46 26.53
C ASP A 277 -11.39 -9.29 27.54
N GLY A 278 -11.20 -8.40 28.52
CA GLY A 278 -12.18 -8.18 29.59
C GLY A 278 -11.55 -7.57 30.85
N SER A 279 -12.15 -7.85 32.00
CA SER A 279 -11.48 -7.62 33.29
C SER A 279 -10.32 -8.59 33.49
N ARG A 280 -9.34 -8.23 34.32
CA ARG A 280 -8.17 -9.08 34.58
C ARG A 280 -8.55 -10.48 35.08
N SER A 281 -9.51 -10.57 36.00
CA SER A 281 -9.97 -11.84 36.56
C SER A 281 -10.69 -12.72 35.53
N GLU A 282 -11.47 -12.14 34.62
CA GLU A 282 -12.13 -12.89 33.54
C GLU A 282 -11.10 -13.44 32.57
N VAL A 283 -10.15 -12.63 32.13
CA VAL A 283 -9.08 -13.05 31.21
C VAL A 283 -8.28 -14.21 31.80
N GLU A 284 -7.91 -14.16 33.08
CA GLU A 284 -7.20 -15.27 33.74
C GLU A 284 -8.05 -16.56 33.81
N ALA A 285 -9.33 -16.44 34.16
CA ALA A 285 -10.23 -17.59 34.24
C ALA A 285 -10.49 -18.23 32.87
N HIS A 286 -10.70 -17.41 31.85
CA HIS A 286 -10.92 -17.88 30.47
C HIS A 286 -9.66 -18.51 29.87
N SER A 287 -8.47 -17.97 30.12
CA SER A 287 -7.22 -18.62 29.70
C SER A 287 -7.10 -20.06 30.24
N ARG A 288 -7.40 -20.27 31.53
CA ARG A 288 -7.35 -21.62 32.14
C ARG A 288 -8.32 -22.59 31.48
N ARG A 289 -9.54 -22.14 31.20
CA ARG A 289 -10.55 -22.97 30.50
C ARG A 289 -10.11 -23.30 29.06
N ILE A 290 -9.48 -22.37 28.35
CA ILE A 290 -8.91 -22.63 27.02
C ILE A 290 -7.78 -23.66 27.10
N ASP A 291 -6.93 -23.58 28.13
CA ASP A 291 -5.87 -24.57 28.38
C ASP A 291 -6.43 -25.97 28.67
N GLU A 292 -7.55 -26.06 29.40
CA GLU A 292 -8.27 -27.32 29.66
C GLU A 292 -8.86 -27.91 28.37
N VAL A 293 -9.60 -27.10 27.59
CA VAL A 293 -10.23 -27.58 26.34
C VAL A 293 -9.18 -28.05 25.34
N ARG A 294 -8.13 -27.26 25.05
CA ARG A 294 -7.12 -27.65 24.06
C ARG A 294 -6.42 -28.97 24.40
N ALA A 295 -6.28 -29.28 25.70
CA ALA A 295 -5.62 -30.50 26.16
C ALA A 295 -6.40 -31.76 25.78
N GLY A 296 -7.71 -31.63 25.52
CA GLY A 296 -8.55 -32.69 24.97
C GLY A 296 -8.38 -32.95 23.47
N HIS A 297 -7.71 -32.05 22.72
CA HIS A 297 -7.74 -32.03 21.24
C HIS A 297 -6.37 -32.12 20.55
N ARG A 298 -5.47 -32.95 21.05
CA ARG A 298 -4.12 -33.20 20.45
C ARG A 298 -3.30 -31.92 20.17
N ALA A 299 -3.58 -30.81 20.85
CA ALA A 299 -2.79 -29.59 20.73
C ALA A 299 -1.34 -29.86 21.14
N ILE A 300 -0.39 -29.38 20.33
CA ILE A 300 1.05 -29.59 20.53
C ILE A 300 1.57 -28.64 21.62
N GLU A 301 1.35 -27.34 21.42
CA GLU A 301 1.84 -26.28 22.30
C GLU A 301 0.87 -25.10 22.29
N ILE A 302 0.86 -24.33 23.39
CA ILE A 302 0.28 -22.99 23.44
C ILE A 302 1.32 -21.98 23.91
N HIS A 303 1.38 -20.84 23.23
CA HIS A 303 2.16 -19.69 23.66
C HIS A 303 1.25 -18.51 23.98
N TRP A 304 1.16 -18.12 25.25
CA TRP A 304 0.43 -16.93 25.68
C TRP A 304 1.36 -15.71 25.79
N THR A 305 0.92 -14.57 25.26
CA THR A 305 1.61 -13.29 25.39
C THR A 305 0.67 -12.16 25.80
N THR A 306 1.23 -11.22 26.55
CA THR A 306 0.63 -9.89 26.82
C THR A 306 1.51 -8.77 26.28
N ASN A 307 2.53 -9.10 25.48
CA ASN A 307 3.42 -8.13 24.87
C ASN A 307 2.71 -7.45 23.69
N PRO A 308 2.43 -6.13 23.76
CA PRO A 308 1.76 -5.42 22.67
C PRO A 308 2.54 -5.46 21.35
N GLU A 309 3.88 -5.48 21.40
CA GLU A 309 4.72 -5.50 20.20
C GLU A 309 4.64 -6.85 19.47
N GLU A 310 4.66 -7.94 20.22
CA GLU A 310 4.52 -9.30 19.68
C GLU A 310 3.14 -9.50 19.05
N ARG A 311 2.08 -9.11 19.77
CA ARG A 311 0.70 -9.12 19.25
C ARG A 311 0.58 -8.29 17.97
N ALA A 312 1.13 -7.08 17.96
CA ALA A 312 1.07 -6.18 16.81
C ALA A 312 1.83 -6.74 15.60
N ALA A 313 2.98 -7.39 15.82
CA ALA A 313 3.75 -8.02 14.76
C ALA A 313 2.97 -9.17 14.10
N LEU A 314 2.42 -10.09 14.91
CA LEU A 314 1.61 -11.21 14.41
C LEU A 314 0.35 -10.72 13.69
N SER A 315 -0.38 -9.78 14.29
CA SER A 315 -1.60 -9.20 13.72
C SER A 315 -1.31 -8.53 12.37
N ARG A 316 -0.22 -7.77 12.27
CA ARG A 316 0.17 -7.10 11.02
C ARG A 316 0.48 -8.09 9.90
N VAL A 317 1.17 -9.19 10.22
CA VAL A 317 1.50 -10.23 9.23
C VAL A 317 0.24 -10.99 8.82
N ARG A 318 -0.64 -11.33 9.76
CA ARG A 318 -1.96 -11.95 9.49
C ARG A 318 -2.84 -11.08 8.58
N GLN A 319 -2.91 -9.76 8.83
CA GLN A 319 -3.64 -8.80 7.98
C GLN A 319 -3.06 -8.74 6.54
N GLY A 320 -1.76 -9.00 6.40
CA GLY A 320 -1.06 -9.04 5.12
C GLY A 320 -1.05 -10.41 4.42
N LEU A 321 -1.65 -11.44 5.00
CA LEU A 321 -1.55 -12.83 4.51
C LEU A 321 -2.08 -12.99 3.08
N VAL A 322 -3.29 -12.51 2.81
CA VAL A 322 -3.98 -12.70 1.52
C VAL A 322 -3.15 -12.18 0.33
N PRO A 323 -2.65 -10.92 0.33
CA PRO A 323 -1.76 -10.51 -0.75
C PRO A 323 -0.43 -11.29 -0.76
N ALA A 324 0.14 -11.63 0.40
CA ALA A 324 1.44 -12.31 0.47
C ALA A 324 1.44 -13.71 -0.18
N MET A 325 0.28 -14.38 -0.24
CA MET A 325 0.11 -15.66 -0.94
C MET A 325 0.41 -15.59 -2.45
N SER A 326 0.38 -14.40 -3.06
CA SER A 326 0.69 -14.23 -4.49
C SER A 326 2.19 -14.28 -4.83
N ARG A 327 3.03 -14.71 -3.89
CA ARG A 327 4.48 -14.90 -4.09
C ARG A 327 4.97 -16.33 -3.80
N ILE A 328 4.08 -17.26 -3.49
CA ILE A 328 4.49 -18.62 -3.13
C ILE A 328 5.21 -19.31 -4.30
N LYS A 329 4.71 -19.09 -5.52
CA LYS A 329 5.28 -19.66 -6.74
C LYS A 329 5.31 -18.62 -7.87
N PRO A 330 6.32 -18.63 -8.75
CA PRO A 330 6.35 -17.74 -9.91
C PRO A 330 5.07 -17.83 -10.75
N PHE A 331 4.62 -16.69 -11.28
CA PHE A 331 3.38 -16.51 -12.05
C PHE A 331 2.07 -16.88 -11.34
N HIS A 332 2.14 -17.46 -10.14
CA HIS A 332 0.95 -17.78 -9.37
C HIS A 332 0.50 -16.56 -8.58
N ARG A 333 -0.81 -16.39 -8.48
CA ARG A 333 -1.44 -15.39 -7.64
C ARG A 333 -2.62 -15.97 -6.89
N LEU A 334 -2.95 -15.34 -5.77
CA LEU A 334 -4.22 -15.58 -5.12
C LEU A 334 -5.35 -15.05 -6.01
N VAL A 335 -6.39 -15.88 -6.18
CA VAL A 335 -7.58 -15.58 -6.98
C VAL A 335 -8.82 -15.73 -6.10
N PRO A 336 -9.55 -14.62 -5.82
CA PRO A 336 -10.82 -14.69 -5.11
C PRO A 336 -11.99 -14.91 -6.07
N LEU A 337 -12.87 -15.83 -5.71
CA LEU A 337 -14.09 -16.29 -6.35
C LEU A 337 -15.23 -16.38 -5.29
N VAL A 338 -15.50 -17.57 -4.74
CA VAL A 338 -16.60 -17.85 -3.78
C VAL A 338 -16.12 -18.39 -2.43
N GLU A 339 -14.81 -18.32 -2.18
CA GLU A 339 -14.12 -18.93 -1.06
C GLU A 339 -14.38 -18.32 0.33
N ASP A 340 -15.37 -17.45 0.46
CA ASP A 340 -15.70 -16.73 1.71
C ASP A 340 -17.07 -17.17 2.21
N PHE A 341 -17.12 -18.34 2.83
CA PHE A 341 -18.36 -18.94 3.31
C PHE A 341 -18.39 -19.07 4.83
N GLY A 342 -19.57 -18.85 5.39
CA GLY A 342 -19.84 -18.98 6.81
C GLY A 342 -20.70 -20.20 7.07
N VAL A 343 -20.38 -20.99 8.09
CA VAL A 343 -21.16 -22.17 8.49
C VAL A 343 -21.50 -22.11 9.99
N PRO A 344 -22.57 -22.80 10.45
CA PRO A 344 -22.79 -22.96 11.87
C PRO A 344 -21.58 -23.58 12.57
N MET A 345 -21.29 -23.18 13.82
CA MET A 345 -20.10 -23.66 14.55
C MET A 345 -20.01 -25.19 14.61
N SER A 346 -21.13 -25.88 14.77
CA SER A 346 -21.19 -27.35 14.80
C SER A 346 -20.87 -28.03 13.46
N ALA A 347 -20.82 -27.27 12.36
CA ALA A 347 -20.50 -27.76 11.03
C ALA A 347 -19.05 -27.43 10.61
N VAL A 348 -18.31 -26.65 11.40
CA VAL A 348 -16.94 -26.23 11.07
C VAL A 348 -16.01 -27.43 10.83
N PRO A 349 -15.92 -28.45 11.71
CA PRO A 349 -15.03 -29.59 11.45
C PRO A 349 -15.40 -30.39 10.20
N ALA A 350 -16.70 -30.59 9.95
CA ALA A 350 -17.18 -31.28 8.75
C ALA A 350 -16.88 -30.49 7.47
N THR A 351 -17.01 -29.17 7.53
CA THR A 351 -16.71 -28.27 6.40
C THR A 351 -15.21 -28.28 6.08
N ILE A 352 -14.34 -28.21 7.09
CA ILE A 352 -12.88 -28.33 6.92
C ILE A 352 -12.53 -29.64 6.21
N ARG A 353 -13.09 -30.77 6.67
CA ARG A 353 -12.89 -32.07 6.03
C ARG A 353 -13.34 -32.05 4.57
N GLY A 354 -14.54 -31.51 4.29
CA GLY A 354 -15.08 -31.39 2.94
C GLY A 354 -14.19 -30.57 2.00
N ILE A 355 -13.62 -29.45 2.48
CA ILE A 355 -12.67 -28.63 1.70
C ILE A 355 -11.43 -29.47 1.34
N GLN A 356 -10.88 -30.20 2.30
CA GLN A 356 -9.70 -31.05 2.08
C GLN A 356 -9.99 -32.17 1.08
N GLU A 357 -11.11 -32.88 1.23
CA GLU A 357 -11.55 -33.94 0.32
C GLU A 357 -11.75 -33.41 -1.11
N ILE A 358 -12.37 -32.24 -1.28
CA ILE A 358 -12.52 -31.60 -2.60
C ILE A 358 -11.14 -31.29 -3.21
N GLY A 359 -10.23 -30.69 -2.43
CA GLY A 359 -8.86 -30.41 -2.88
C GLY A 359 -8.11 -31.67 -3.34
N GLU A 360 -8.22 -32.76 -2.57
CA GLU A 360 -7.62 -34.06 -2.90
C GLU A 360 -8.19 -34.66 -4.19
N ARG A 361 -9.52 -34.66 -4.37
CA ARG A 361 -10.18 -35.19 -5.59
C ARG A 361 -9.72 -34.48 -6.85
N HIS A 362 -9.53 -33.17 -6.78
CA HIS A 362 -9.09 -32.36 -7.93
C HIS A 362 -7.56 -32.32 -8.10
N GLY A 363 -6.82 -32.89 -7.14
CA GLY A 363 -5.36 -32.77 -7.06
C GLY A 363 -4.93 -31.32 -7.01
N TYR A 364 -5.65 -30.48 -6.27
CA TYR A 364 -5.45 -29.04 -6.19
C TYR A 364 -5.39 -28.60 -4.72
N PRO A 365 -4.23 -28.11 -4.23
CA PRO A 365 -4.09 -27.69 -2.85
C PRO A 365 -4.93 -26.43 -2.57
N ILE A 366 -5.69 -26.46 -1.47
CA ILE A 366 -6.55 -25.35 -1.04
C ILE A 366 -5.96 -24.73 0.21
N ALA A 367 -5.61 -23.44 0.13
CA ALA A 367 -5.12 -22.71 1.29
C ALA A 367 -6.30 -22.31 2.17
N THR A 368 -6.32 -22.81 3.41
CA THR A 368 -7.43 -22.64 4.36
C THR A 368 -7.02 -21.79 5.55
N PHE A 369 -7.70 -20.67 5.74
CA PHE A 369 -7.51 -19.78 6.90
C PHE A 369 -8.82 -19.02 7.15
N GLY A 370 -8.96 -18.32 8.27
CA GLY A 370 -10.12 -17.44 8.46
C GLY A 370 -10.54 -17.25 9.89
N HIS A 371 -11.65 -16.53 10.06
CA HIS A 371 -12.24 -16.16 11.36
C HIS A 371 -13.04 -17.34 11.93
N ILE A 372 -12.39 -18.45 12.20
CA ILE A 372 -13.05 -19.72 12.57
C ILE A 372 -13.95 -19.59 13.80
N GLY A 373 -13.69 -18.63 14.70
CA GLY A 373 -14.50 -18.39 15.89
C GLY A 373 -15.94 -17.96 15.63
N ASP A 374 -16.25 -17.39 14.45
CA ASP A 374 -17.62 -17.06 14.04
C ASP A 374 -18.13 -17.93 12.89
N GLY A 375 -17.42 -19.03 12.61
CA GLY A 375 -17.80 -20.00 11.57
C GLY A 375 -17.41 -19.58 10.15
N ASN A 376 -16.66 -18.48 9.99
CA ASN A 376 -16.14 -18.04 8.70
C ASN A 376 -14.84 -18.75 8.31
N LEU A 377 -14.82 -19.36 7.13
CA LEU A 377 -13.66 -20.02 6.53
C LEU A 377 -13.35 -19.42 5.16
N HIS A 378 -12.07 -19.16 4.92
CA HIS A 378 -11.53 -18.85 3.61
C HIS A 378 -10.83 -20.06 3.00
N ALA A 379 -11.25 -20.48 1.81
CA ALA A 379 -10.72 -21.62 1.07
C ALA A 379 -10.14 -21.20 -0.29
N THR A 380 -9.00 -20.52 -0.28
CA THR A 380 -8.51 -19.74 -1.42
C THR A 380 -7.71 -20.55 -2.44
N PHE A 381 -7.66 -20.03 -3.68
CA PHE A 381 -6.93 -20.60 -4.81
C PHE A 381 -5.64 -19.83 -5.09
N ILE A 382 -4.55 -20.55 -5.34
CA ILE A 382 -3.25 -19.98 -5.72
C ILE A 382 -2.87 -20.61 -7.06
N MET A 383 -3.12 -19.88 -8.14
CA MET A 383 -3.09 -20.42 -9.50
C MET A 383 -2.24 -19.57 -10.44
N ASP A 384 -1.76 -20.20 -11.52
CA ASP A 384 -1.25 -19.49 -12.69
C ASP A 384 -2.41 -18.94 -13.51
N VAL A 385 -2.56 -17.61 -13.50
CA VAL A 385 -3.65 -16.93 -14.21
C VAL A 385 -3.47 -16.86 -15.73
N THR A 386 -2.33 -17.31 -16.23
CA THR A 386 -2.08 -17.46 -17.68
C THR A 386 -2.50 -18.85 -18.20
N ASN A 387 -2.86 -19.77 -17.30
CA ASN A 387 -3.20 -21.14 -17.65
C ASN A 387 -4.73 -21.38 -17.75
N PRO A 388 -5.30 -21.61 -18.94
CA PRO A 388 -6.73 -21.90 -19.11
C PRO A 388 -7.22 -23.12 -18.31
N ASP A 389 -6.39 -24.16 -18.20
CA ASP A 389 -6.80 -25.41 -17.54
C ASP A 389 -6.97 -25.22 -16.03
N GLU A 390 -6.14 -24.36 -15.42
CA GLU A 390 -6.29 -24.01 -14.01
C GLU A 390 -7.57 -23.20 -13.78
N TRP A 391 -7.94 -22.28 -14.68
CA TRP A 391 -9.21 -21.55 -14.59
C TRP A 391 -10.42 -22.49 -14.63
N ALA A 392 -10.43 -23.44 -15.57
CA ALA A 392 -11.51 -24.42 -15.67
C ALA A 392 -11.62 -25.29 -14.42
N LYS A 393 -10.47 -25.75 -13.89
CA LYS A 393 -10.42 -26.57 -12.66
C LYS A 393 -10.89 -25.78 -11.42
N VAL A 394 -10.34 -24.59 -11.20
CA VAL A 394 -10.67 -23.74 -10.05
C VAL A 394 -12.15 -23.34 -10.06
N LYS A 395 -12.72 -23.05 -11.25
CA LYS A 395 -14.16 -22.83 -11.38
C LYS A 395 -14.99 -24.06 -10.96
N GLY A 396 -14.58 -25.27 -11.34
CA GLY A 396 -15.24 -26.50 -10.90
C GLY A 396 -15.23 -26.66 -9.38
N ILE A 397 -14.07 -26.45 -8.76
CA ILE A 397 -13.92 -26.50 -7.29
C ILE A 397 -14.79 -25.44 -6.59
N ALA A 398 -14.79 -24.21 -7.11
CA ALA A 398 -15.63 -23.12 -6.59
C ALA A 398 -17.12 -23.50 -6.56
N LEU A 399 -17.63 -24.17 -7.60
CA LEU A 399 -19.02 -24.64 -7.62
C LEU A 399 -19.29 -25.73 -6.56
N GLU A 400 -18.34 -26.63 -6.32
CA GLU A 400 -18.45 -27.63 -5.25
C GLU A 400 -18.41 -27.00 -3.85
N PHE A 401 -17.65 -25.92 -3.65
CA PHE A 401 -17.69 -25.16 -2.38
C PHE A 401 -19.05 -24.51 -2.12
N ILE A 402 -19.73 -24.03 -3.17
CA ILE A 402 -21.11 -23.54 -3.05
C ILE A 402 -22.02 -24.67 -2.58
N ASP A 403 -21.91 -25.86 -3.18
CA ASP A 403 -22.73 -27.02 -2.81
C ASP A 403 -22.45 -27.48 -1.37
N LEU A 404 -21.18 -27.55 -0.98
CA LEU A 404 -20.74 -27.91 0.38
C LEU A 404 -21.31 -26.92 1.42
N THR A 405 -21.19 -25.62 1.15
CA THR A 405 -21.69 -24.57 2.04
C THR A 405 -23.19 -24.69 2.26
N LEU A 406 -23.97 -24.85 1.19
CA LEU A 406 -25.42 -24.98 1.27
C LEU A 406 -25.83 -26.29 1.98
N ALA A 407 -25.10 -27.38 1.78
CA ALA A 407 -25.36 -28.64 2.48
C ALA A 407 -25.19 -28.52 4.01
N HIS A 408 -24.32 -27.62 4.46
CA HIS A 408 -24.12 -27.31 5.88
C HIS A 408 -24.99 -26.15 6.39
N GLN A 409 -26.00 -25.72 5.62
CA GLN A 409 -26.86 -24.57 5.96
C GLN A 409 -26.05 -23.30 6.23
N GLY A 410 -24.93 -23.15 5.52
CA GLY A 410 -24.09 -21.98 5.56
C GLY A 410 -24.55 -20.87 4.63
N THR A 411 -23.74 -19.82 4.55
CA THR A 411 -23.88 -18.69 3.64
C THR A 411 -22.71 -18.61 2.68
N LEU A 412 -22.97 -18.28 1.42
CA LEU A 412 -21.94 -18.09 0.38
C LEU A 412 -21.12 -16.81 0.59
N SER A 413 -21.53 -15.96 1.53
CA SER A 413 -20.82 -14.74 1.87
C SER A 413 -20.87 -14.43 3.36
N ALA A 414 -19.84 -14.83 4.09
CA ALA A 414 -19.70 -14.44 5.49
C ALA A 414 -19.44 -12.93 5.64
N GLU A 415 -18.57 -12.34 4.81
CA GLU A 415 -18.14 -10.94 5.03
C GLU A 415 -17.92 -10.08 3.78
N HIS A 416 -17.58 -10.68 2.63
CA HIS A 416 -17.14 -9.90 1.47
C HIS A 416 -18.29 -9.21 0.68
N GLY A 417 -19.53 -9.58 0.99
CA GLY A 417 -20.70 -9.24 0.20
C GLY A 417 -20.84 -10.10 -1.07
N LEU A 418 -21.78 -9.73 -1.92
CA LEU A 418 -22.15 -10.45 -3.13
C LEU A 418 -21.42 -9.92 -4.36
N GLY A 419 -21.36 -8.59 -4.50
CA GLY A 419 -20.77 -7.91 -5.66
C GLY A 419 -21.24 -8.50 -6.98
N MET A 420 -20.31 -8.65 -7.92
CA MET A 420 -20.50 -9.39 -9.17
C MET A 420 -20.25 -10.89 -8.96
N ALA A 421 -19.16 -11.26 -8.27
CA ALA A 421 -18.64 -12.63 -8.20
C ALA A 421 -19.65 -13.68 -7.70
N LYS A 422 -20.50 -13.33 -6.73
CA LYS A 422 -21.47 -14.27 -6.14
C LYS A 422 -22.89 -14.11 -6.71
N SER A 423 -23.11 -13.10 -7.55
CA SER A 423 -24.41 -12.81 -8.16
C SER A 423 -25.05 -14.00 -8.90
N PRO A 424 -24.30 -14.80 -9.69
CA PRO A 424 -24.89 -15.92 -10.43
C PRO A 424 -25.52 -17.01 -9.55
N TYR A 425 -25.04 -17.18 -8.32
CA TYR A 425 -25.37 -18.34 -7.50
C TYR A 425 -26.14 -18.01 -6.23
N ILE A 426 -26.13 -16.75 -5.78
CA ILE A 426 -26.74 -16.36 -4.51
C ILE A 426 -28.26 -16.62 -4.46
N GLY A 427 -28.94 -16.68 -5.62
CA GLY A 427 -30.35 -17.09 -5.69
C GLY A 427 -30.63 -18.48 -5.11
N ARG A 428 -29.62 -19.37 -5.11
CA ARG A 428 -29.71 -20.71 -4.52
C ARG A 428 -29.81 -20.68 -3.00
N GLU A 429 -29.18 -19.70 -2.35
CA GLU A 429 -29.23 -19.48 -0.91
C GLU A 429 -30.51 -18.70 -0.52
N LEU A 430 -30.78 -17.60 -1.24
CA LEU A 430 -31.84 -16.65 -0.88
C LEU A 430 -33.26 -17.16 -1.19
N GLY A 431 -33.42 -18.00 -2.22
CA GLY A 431 -34.74 -18.43 -2.70
C GLY A 431 -35.69 -17.25 -2.94
N GLU A 432 -36.93 -17.34 -2.43
CA GLU A 432 -37.96 -16.30 -2.57
C GLU A 432 -37.57 -14.93 -1.95
N ALA A 433 -36.61 -14.90 -1.01
CA ALA A 433 -36.14 -13.63 -0.45
C ALA A 433 -35.50 -12.74 -1.53
N ALA A 434 -34.88 -13.33 -2.55
CA ALA A 434 -34.31 -12.59 -3.68
C ALA A 434 -35.38 -11.78 -4.43
N GLU A 435 -36.60 -12.30 -4.57
CA GLU A 435 -37.71 -11.59 -5.23
C GLU A 435 -38.19 -10.39 -4.41
N VAL A 436 -38.14 -10.49 -3.08
CA VAL A 436 -38.42 -9.35 -2.19
C VAL A 436 -37.33 -8.30 -2.32
N MET A 437 -36.05 -8.70 -2.34
CA MET A 437 -34.94 -7.77 -2.55
C MET A 437 -35.10 -7.02 -3.88
N LYS A 438 -35.44 -7.71 -4.98
CA LYS A 438 -35.70 -7.09 -6.28
C LYS A 438 -36.84 -6.07 -6.22
N LYS A 439 -37.93 -6.37 -5.50
CA LYS A 439 -39.04 -5.42 -5.28
C LYS A 439 -38.59 -4.17 -4.52
N ILE A 440 -37.78 -4.33 -3.48
CA ILE A 440 -37.21 -3.20 -2.73
C ILE A 440 -36.32 -2.34 -3.63
N LYS A 441 -35.39 -2.97 -4.36
CA LYS A 441 -34.53 -2.27 -5.34
C LYS A 441 -35.35 -1.49 -6.35
N LYS A 442 -36.38 -2.10 -6.95
CA LYS A 442 -37.25 -1.44 -7.93
C LYS A 442 -38.04 -0.27 -7.33
N ALA A 443 -38.43 -0.36 -6.06
CA ALA A 443 -39.15 0.71 -5.38
C ALA A 443 -38.25 1.92 -5.06
N LEU A 444 -36.99 1.67 -4.67
CA LEU A 444 -36.04 2.73 -4.29
C LEU A 444 -35.24 3.29 -5.48
N ASP A 445 -35.05 2.51 -6.52
CA ASP A 445 -34.30 2.86 -7.73
C ASP A 445 -34.98 2.27 -8.98
N PRO A 446 -36.08 2.91 -9.45
CA PRO A 446 -36.89 2.38 -10.54
C PRO A 446 -36.18 2.33 -11.89
N ASP A 447 -35.19 3.19 -12.12
CA ASP A 447 -34.38 3.21 -13.36
C ASP A 447 -33.08 2.39 -13.24
N ASN A 448 -32.86 1.70 -12.10
CA ASN A 448 -31.68 0.86 -11.83
C ASN A 448 -30.35 1.60 -12.05
N ILE A 449 -30.28 2.89 -11.66
CA ILE A 449 -29.07 3.70 -11.85
C ILE A 449 -28.01 3.45 -10.75
N LEU A 450 -28.41 3.06 -9.54
CA LEU A 450 -27.51 2.89 -8.41
C LEU A 450 -26.83 1.52 -8.43
N ASN A 451 -25.52 1.54 -8.70
CA ASN A 451 -24.61 0.40 -8.75
C ASN A 451 -25.17 -0.84 -9.48
N PRO A 452 -25.59 -0.73 -10.76
CA PRO A 452 -26.21 -1.84 -11.49
C PRO A 452 -25.24 -3.00 -11.75
N GLY A 453 -25.80 -4.20 -11.85
CA GLY A 453 -25.06 -5.43 -12.16
C GLY A 453 -24.43 -6.17 -10.98
N LYS A 454 -24.98 -6.00 -9.77
CA LYS A 454 -24.50 -6.64 -8.53
C LYS A 454 -25.65 -7.32 -7.80
N SER A 455 -25.31 -8.26 -6.92
CA SER A 455 -26.27 -9.06 -6.16
C SER A 455 -27.26 -9.78 -7.11
N VAL A 456 -28.52 -9.92 -6.71
CA VAL A 456 -29.59 -10.56 -7.49
C VAL A 456 -30.31 -9.61 -8.46
N PHE A 457 -29.79 -8.40 -8.66
CA PHE A 457 -30.50 -7.33 -9.37
C PHE A 457 -30.29 -7.37 -10.88
N GLU A 458 -31.10 -6.58 -11.58
CA GLU A 458 -31.05 -6.46 -13.05
C GLU A 458 -29.64 -6.07 -13.55
N GLY A 459 -29.20 -6.77 -14.59
CA GLY A 459 -27.87 -6.61 -15.18
C GLY A 459 -26.76 -7.38 -14.45
N ALA A 460 -27.07 -8.22 -13.46
CA ALA A 460 -26.06 -9.11 -12.86
C ALA A 460 -25.43 -10.03 -13.92
N ILE A 461 -24.18 -10.43 -13.68
CA ILE A 461 -23.50 -11.43 -14.51
C ILE A 461 -24.12 -12.82 -14.32
N ASN A 462 -23.94 -13.71 -15.29
CA ASN A 462 -24.55 -15.04 -15.30
C ASN A 462 -23.55 -16.16 -14.94
N ASP A 463 -22.26 -15.88 -15.01
CA ASP A 463 -21.19 -16.81 -14.66
C ASP A 463 -20.09 -16.12 -13.85
N ILE A 464 -19.42 -16.86 -12.96
CA ILE A 464 -18.36 -16.33 -12.10
C ILE A 464 -17.15 -15.77 -12.85
N LEU A 465 -16.92 -16.21 -14.08
CA LEU A 465 -15.83 -15.73 -14.93
C LEU A 465 -16.29 -14.67 -15.95
N ASP A 466 -17.57 -14.29 -15.96
CA ASP A 466 -18.04 -13.23 -16.85
C ASP A 466 -17.28 -11.91 -16.58
N ARG A 467 -16.94 -11.21 -17.67
CA ARG A 467 -16.21 -9.94 -17.64
C ARG A 467 -14.91 -10.07 -16.85
N SER A 468 -14.15 -11.13 -17.11
CA SER A 468 -12.89 -11.35 -16.40
C SER A 468 -11.81 -10.36 -16.89
N ALA A 469 -11.00 -9.91 -15.96
CA ALA A 469 -9.84 -9.07 -16.25
C ALA A 469 -8.74 -9.87 -16.96
N PHE A 470 -8.79 -11.20 -16.93
CA PHE A 470 -7.72 -12.11 -17.36
C PHE A 470 -7.96 -12.75 -18.73
N ASP A 471 -9.10 -12.49 -19.38
CA ASP A 471 -9.46 -13.11 -20.66
C ASP A 471 -8.36 -12.93 -21.71
N ALA A 472 -7.76 -11.73 -21.78
CA ALA A 472 -6.66 -11.46 -22.70
C ALA A 472 -5.39 -12.30 -22.45
N LEU A 473 -5.15 -12.75 -21.20
CA LEU A 473 -4.00 -13.63 -20.89
C LEU A 473 -4.23 -15.06 -21.37
N VAL A 474 -5.49 -15.49 -21.42
CA VAL A 474 -5.88 -16.88 -21.64
C VAL A 474 -6.30 -17.12 -23.10
N GLU A 475 -7.10 -16.22 -23.65
CA GLU A 475 -7.71 -16.37 -24.97
C GLU A 475 -6.79 -15.92 -26.11
N ASP A 476 -5.97 -14.88 -25.88
CA ASP A 476 -5.07 -14.32 -26.90
C ASP A 476 -3.70 -13.93 -26.32
N PRO A 477 -2.92 -14.90 -25.79
CA PRO A 477 -1.60 -14.62 -25.22
C PRO A 477 -0.61 -14.06 -26.24
N ALA A 478 -0.84 -14.27 -27.55
CA ALA A 478 0.01 -13.76 -28.63
C ALA A 478 -0.09 -12.24 -28.80
N ARG A 479 -1.20 -11.62 -28.35
CA ARG A 479 -1.41 -10.17 -28.43
C ARG A 479 -0.77 -9.40 -27.27
N LEU A 480 -0.33 -10.10 -26.21
CA LEU A 480 0.27 -9.46 -25.04
C LEU A 480 1.52 -8.65 -25.42
N LYS A 481 1.56 -7.40 -24.94
CA LYS A 481 2.72 -6.52 -25.04
C LYS A 481 3.57 -6.71 -23.79
N SER A 482 4.28 -7.83 -23.71
CA SER A 482 5.15 -8.18 -22.57
C SER A 482 6.19 -7.10 -22.25
N PHE A 483 6.47 -6.88 -20.96
CA PHE A 483 7.60 -6.08 -20.47
C PHE A 483 8.86 -6.92 -20.21
N GLY A 484 8.78 -8.23 -20.45
CA GLY A 484 9.74 -9.23 -19.98
C GLY A 484 9.16 -10.00 -18.78
N PRO A 485 9.53 -11.28 -18.63
CA PRO A 485 8.89 -12.19 -17.67
C PRO A 485 9.00 -11.69 -16.22
N GLU A 486 10.09 -11.05 -15.84
CA GLU A 486 10.29 -10.54 -14.48
C GLU A 486 9.32 -9.40 -14.14
N VAL A 487 9.07 -8.50 -15.09
CA VAL A 487 8.15 -7.36 -14.87
C VAL A 487 6.71 -7.82 -14.97
N ASP A 488 6.39 -8.68 -15.95
CA ASP A 488 5.06 -9.24 -16.10
C ASP A 488 4.65 -10.02 -14.84
N GLN A 489 5.57 -10.78 -14.23
CA GLN A 489 5.33 -11.46 -12.96
C GLN A 489 5.00 -10.47 -11.82
N GLU A 490 5.72 -9.34 -11.70
CA GLU A 490 5.42 -8.33 -10.69
C GLU A 490 4.07 -7.64 -10.92
N ILE A 491 3.66 -7.45 -12.18
CA ILE A 491 2.32 -6.96 -12.54
C ILE A 491 1.25 -7.97 -12.11
N LEU A 492 1.43 -9.25 -12.43
CA LEU A 492 0.45 -10.31 -12.15
C LEU A 492 0.35 -10.65 -10.66
N ALA A 493 1.44 -10.52 -9.89
CA ALA A 493 1.45 -10.70 -8.44
C ALA A 493 0.59 -9.68 -7.68
N CYS A 494 0.25 -8.55 -8.31
CA CYS A 494 -0.64 -7.55 -7.70
C CYS A 494 -2.11 -8.01 -7.74
N ILE A 495 -2.65 -8.30 -6.55
CA ILE A 495 -4.08 -8.60 -6.38
C ILE A 495 -4.94 -7.35 -6.14
N GLN A 496 -4.41 -6.13 -6.33
CA GLN A 496 -5.18 -4.88 -6.21
C GLN A 496 -5.80 -4.55 -4.83
N CYS A 497 -5.26 -5.11 -3.76
CA CYS A 497 -5.71 -4.89 -2.36
C CYS A 497 -5.58 -3.45 -1.84
N GLY A 498 -4.74 -2.61 -2.44
CA GLY A 498 -4.66 -1.17 -2.12
C GLY A 498 -3.87 -0.78 -0.87
N PHE A 499 -3.25 -1.71 -0.12
CA PHE A 499 -2.36 -1.38 1.02
C PHE A 499 -1.28 -0.34 0.66
N CYS A 500 -0.75 -0.43 -0.56
CA CYS A 500 0.25 0.50 -1.08
C CYS A 500 -0.19 1.97 -1.13
N ARG A 501 -1.50 2.26 -1.07
CA ARG A 501 -2.07 3.63 -1.03
C ARG A 501 -1.64 4.37 0.24
N ALA A 502 -1.59 3.69 1.39
CA ALA A 502 -1.16 4.29 2.67
C ALA A 502 0.31 4.75 2.65
N GLY A 503 1.14 4.09 1.83
CA GLY A 503 2.55 4.42 1.64
C GLY A 503 2.81 5.47 0.55
N CYS A 504 1.87 5.70 -0.38
CA CYS A 504 2.13 6.44 -1.61
C CYS A 504 2.08 7.97 -1.40
N PRO A 505 3.19 8.70 -1.64
CA PRO A 505 3.22 10.14 -1.41
C PRO A 505 2.37 10.94 -2.40
N THR A 506 2.26 10.48 -3.65
CA THR A 506 1.45 11.16 -4.67
C THR A 506 -0.05 10.95 -4.45
N PHE A 507 -0.45 9.79 -3.93
CA PHE A 507 -1.83 9.54 -3.54
C PHE A 507 -2.27 10.40 -2.35
N ALA A 508 -1.39 10.55 -1.34
CA ALA A 508 -1.69 11.38 -0.18
C ALA A 508 -2.05 12.84 -0.56
N ARG A 509 -1.53 13.32 -1.70
CA ARG A 509 -1.83 14.64 -2.27
C ARG A 509 -3.05 14.66 -3.17
N THR A 510 -3.10 13.77 -4.15
CA THR A 510 -4.07 13.85 -5.25
C THR A 510 -5.38 13.13 -4.95
N ARG A 511 -5.34 12.10 -4.10
CA ARG A 511 -6.42 11.12 -3.90
C ARG A 511 -6.91 10.45 -5.19
N LEU A 512 -6.15 10.57 -6.28
CA LEU A 512 -6.47 10.00 -7.58
C LEU A 512 -5.87 8.61 -7.71
N GLU A 513 -6.66 7.64 -8.18
CA GLU A 513 -6.25 6.23 -8.24
C GLU A 513 -5.04 6.00 -9.16
N SER A 514 -5.06 6.60 -10.35
CA SER A 514 -3.97 6.57 -11.33
C SER A 514 -2.65 7.16 -10.82
N MET A 515 -2.71 7.92 -9.72
CA MET A 515 -1.59 8.58 -9.06
C MET A 515 -1.11 7.84 -7.82
N ASN A 516 -1.48 6.57 -7.67
CA ASN A 516 -0.99 5.70 -6.62
C ASN A 516 -0.36 4.41 -7.19
N ALA A 517 0.23 3.60 -6.30
CA ALA A 517 0.90 2.38 -6.70
C ALA A 517 -0.03 1.33 -7.34
N ARG A 518 -1.20 1.07 -6.75
CA ARG A 518 -2.21 0.14 -7.28
C ARG A 518 -2.70 0.57 -8.66
N GLY A 519 -3.11 1.84 -8.80
CA GLY A 519 -3.56 2.36 -10.10
C GLY A 519 -2.48 2.29 -11.17
N ARG A 520 -1.20 2.56 -10.83
CA ARG A 520 -0.08 2.43 -11.76
C ARG A 520 0.21 0.99 -12.17
N VAL A 521 0.07 0.01 -11.27
CA VAL A 521 0.14 -1.40 -11.67
C VAL A 521 -1.04 -1.77 -12.56
N THR A 522 -2.23 -1.23 -12.30
CA THR A 522 -3.41 -1.42 -13.17
C THR A 522 -3.18 -0.82 -14.56
N LEU A 523 -2.54 0.34 -14.67
CA LEU A 523 -2.17 0.92 -15.96
C LEU A 523 -1.12 0.07 -16.68
N ALA A 524 -0.07 -0.39 -15.98
CA ALA A 524 0.92 -1.30 -16.56
C ALA A 524 0.29 -2.63 -17.01
N TYR A 525 -0.68 -3.15 -16.26
CA TYR A 525 -1.48 -4.31 -16.68
C TYR A 525 -2.24 -4.03 -17.97
N ASN A 526 -2.92 -2.88 -18.08
CA ASN A 526 -3.60 -2.50 -19.32
C ASN A 526 -2.63 -2.29 -20.49
N MET A 527 -1.39 -1.85 -20.24
CA MET A 527 -0.35 -1.80 -21.27
C MET A 527 0.12 -3.21 -21.67
N LEU A 528 0.16 -4.17 -20.74
CA LEU A 528 0.51 -5.57 -20.99
C LEU A 528 -0.56 -6.26 -21.85
N VAL A 529 -1.84 -6.04 -21.54
CA VAL A 529 -2.97 -6.66 -22.26
C VAL A 529 -3.49 -5.83 -23.44
N ASP A 530 -2.70 -4.86 -23.93
CA ASP A 530 -3.00 -4.08 -25.14
C ASP A 530 -4.34 -3.31 -25.08
N ARG A 531 -4.69 -2.78 -23.90
CA ARG A 531 -5.90 -1.99 -23.64
C ARG A 531 -5.65 -0.49 -23.50
N VAL A 532 -4.39 -0.07 -23.45
CA VAL A 532 -4.03 1.34 -23.41
C VAL A 532 -2.75 1.57 -24.19
N GLU A 533 -2.80 2.52 -25.11
CA GLU A 533 -1.65 2.93 -25.90
C GLU A 533 -0.82 3.99 -25.16
N PRO A 534 0.50 4.02 -25.39
CA PRO A 534 1.35 5.14 -25.02
C PRO A 534 0.78 6.48 -25.46
N SER A 535 0.77 7.42 -24.52
CA SER A 535 0.22 8.76 -24.70
C SER A 535 0.85 9.73 -23.70
N GLU A 536 0.72 11.02 -23.96
CA GLU A 536 1.16 12.06 -23.01
C GLU A 536 0.42 11.99 -21.68
N ASP A 537 -0.88 11.65 -21.73
CA ASP A 537 -1.72 11.53 -20.54
C ASP A 537 -1.27 10.35 -19.67
N LEU A 538 -0.96 9.19 -20.28
CA LEU A 538 -0.38 8.03 -19.59
C LEU A 538 1.00 8.36 -19.04
N ALA A 539 1.86 9.01 -19.84
CA ALA A 539 3.18 9.45 -19.42
C ALA A 539 3.10 10.31 -18.16
N LYS A 540 2.19 11.28 -18.09
CA LYS A 540 2.02 12.13 -16.91
C LYS A 540 1.85 11.31 -15.61
N ARG A 541 0.98 10.29 -15.60
CA ARG A 541 0.70 9.47 -14.40
C ARG A 541 1.91 8.62 -13.99
N LEU A 542 2.65 8.11 -14.97
CA LEU A 542 3.83 7.27 -14.76
C LEU A 542 5.06 8.10 -14.36
N TYR A 543 5.27 9.28 -14.94
CA TYR A 543 6.38 10.19 -14.62
C TYR A 543 6.20 10.92 -13.29
N GLN A 544 4.97 11.04 -12.78
CA GLN A 544 4.70 11.50 -11.41
C GLN A 544 5.00 10.43 -10.33
N CYS A 545 5.52 9.25 -10.68
CA CYS A 545 6.02 8.29 -9.70
C CYS A 545 7.43 8.67 -9.21
N MET A 546 7.61 8.70 -7.89
CA MET A 546 8.90 9.00 -7.25
C MET A 546 9.91 7.84 -7.30
N ILE A 547 9.49 6.63 -7.70
CA ILE A 547 10.31 5.40 -7.67
C ILE A 547 10.94 5.17 -6.27
N CYS A 548 10.24 5.58 -5.21
CA CYS A 548 10.80 5.57 -3.86
C CYS A 548 10.73 4.20 -3.16
N LEU A 549 9.96 3.23 -3.71
CA LEU A 549 9.68 1.90 -3.14
C LEU A 549 8.85 1.84 -1.85
N ASN A 550 8.12 2.89 -1.45
CA ASN A 550 7.34 2.82 -0.19
C ASN A 550 6.22 1.79 -0.32
N CYS A 551 5.65 1.75 -1.51
CA CYS A 551 4.64 0.78 -1.89
C CYS A 551 5.14 -0.65 -1.78
N LYS A 552 6.42 -0.95 -2.10
CA LYS A 552 7.00 -2.29 -1.97
C LYS A 552 7.00 -2.77 -0.52
N TYR A 553 7.45 -1.93 0.41
CA TYR A 553 7.52 -2.28 1.84
C TYR A 553 6.19 -2.17 2.59
N THR A 554 5.22 -1.43 2.02
CA THR A 554 3.84 -1.42 2.52
C THR A 554 3.02 -2.57 1.93
N CYS A 555 3.40 -3.07 0.75
CA CYS A 555 2.73 -4.17 0.07
C CYS A 555 3.07 -5.50 0.75
N PRO A 556 2.09 -6.27 1.26
CA PRO A 556 2.39 -7.57 1.85
C PRO A 556 3.00 -8.56 0.82
N ALA A 557 2.56 -8.45 -0.43
CA ALA A 557 3.09 -9.18 -1.58
C ALA A 557 4.42 -8.61 -2.13
N GLY A 558 4.98 -7.56 -1.54
CA GLY A 558 6.29 -7.03 -1.92
C GLY A 558 6.44 -6.59 -3.39
N VAL A 559 5.35 -6.23 -4.07
CA VAL A 559 5.36 -5.88 -5.51
C VAL A 559 6.35 -4.76 -5.80
N ASP A 560 7.24 -5.00 -6.76
CA ASP A 560 8.28 -4.04 -7.17
C ASP A 560 7.77 -3.06 -8.23
N LEU A 561 7.02 -2.05 -7.75
CA LEU A 561 6.56 -0.96 -8.61
C LEU A 561 7.71 -0.20 -9.28
N SER A 562 8.92 -0.17 -8.71
CA SER A 562 10.05 0.54 -9.33
C SER A 562 10.41 -0.09 -10.66
N ALA A 563 10.48 -1.42 -10.72
CA ALA A 563 10.73 -2.17 -11.95
C ALA A 563 9.62 -1.95 -12.97
N ILE A 564 8.36 -2.04 -12.55
CA ILE A 564 7.19 -1.83 -13.42
C ILE A 564 7.21 -0.42 -14.04
N ILE A 565 7.45 0.61 -13.22
CA ILE A 565 7.47 2.00 -13.70
C ILE A 565 8.65 2.25 -14.63
N HIS A 566 9.82 1.69 -14.34
CA HIS A 566 10.97 1.82 -15.22
C HIS A 566 10.68 1.22 -16.60
N ALA A 567 10.19 -0.02 -16.65
CA ALA A 567 9.86 -0.70 -17.91
C ALA A 567 8.74 0.02 -18.69
N ALA A 568 7.74 0.55 -17.97
CA ALA A 568 6.70 1.36 -18.59
C ALA A 568 7.26 2.68 -19.17
N ARG A 569 8.17 3.36 -18.47
CA ARG A 569 8.85 4.56 -18.99
C ARG A 569 9.72 4.23 -20.20
N GLU A 570 10.48 3.14 -20.19
CA GLU A 570 11.27 2.70 -21.35
C GLU A 570 10.39 2.50 -22.60
N ARG A 571 9.21 1.88 -22.43
CA ARG A 571 8.24 1.75 -23.52
C ARG A 571 7.77 3.12 -24.02
N LEU A 572 7.38 4.02 -23.11
CA LEU A 572 6.98 5.39 -23.47
C LEU A 572 8.08 6.12 -24.25
N VAL A 573 9.35 6.03 -23.82
CA VAL A 573 10.47 6.67 -24.51
C VAL A 573 10.64 6.10 -25.92
N ARG A 574 10.61 4.77 -26.06
CA ARG A 574 10.72 4.08 -27.37
C ARG A 574 9.62 4.50 -28.33
N GLU A 575 8.44 4.82 -27.80
CA GLU A 575 7.27 5.23 -28.58
C GLU A 575 7.12 6.76 -28.70
N GLY A 576 8.14 7.54 -28.28
CA GLY A 576 8.19 8.98 -28.50
C GLY A 576 7.50 9.84 -27.44
N HIS A 577 7.09 9.25 -26.32
CA HIS A 577 6.35 9.92 -25.23
C HIS A 577 7.23 10.30 -24.03
N LEU A 578 8.53 10.51 -24.23
CA LEU A 578 9.40 11.14 -23.22
C LEU A 578 8.96 12.59 -22.99
N PRO A 579 8.59 13.00 -21.77
CA PRO A 579 8.22 14.38 -21.50
C PRO A 579 9.33 15.38 -21.86
N GLU A 580 8.93 16.52 -22.44
CA GLU A 580 9.83 17.53 -22.99
C GLU A 580 10.88 18.04 -21.98
N ILE A 581 10.49 18.25 -20.73
CA ILE A 581 11.43 18.66 -19.68
C ILE A 581 12.54 17.62 -19.45
N HIS A 582 12.23 16.33 -19.55
CA HIS A 582 13.22 15.28 -19.40
C HIS A 582 14.14 15.20 -20.63
N ARG A 583 13.60 15.38 -21.83
CA ARG A 583 14.37 15.44 -23.07
C ARG A 583 15.46 16.52 -23.01
N LYS A 584 15.09 17.75 -22.66
CA LYS A 584 16.05 18.87 -22.51
C LYS A 584 17.16 18.59 -21.49
N LEU A 585 16.81 17.90 -20.41
CA LEU A 585 17.78 17.55 -19.37
C LEU A 585 18.74 16.45 -19.85
N ILE A 586 18.29 15.52 -20.71
CA ILE A 586 19.18 14.54 -21.35
C ILE A 586 20.09 15.21 -22.37
N GLU A 587 19.55 16.09 -23.23
CA GLU A 587 20.34 16.88 -24.18
C GLU A 587 21.44 17.67 -23.46
N SER A 588 21.12 18.33 -22.35
CA SER A 588 22.11 18.99 -21.49
C SER A 588 23.19 18.02 -20.98
N ILE A 589 22.83 16.78 -20.61
CA ILE A 589 23.83 15.79 -20.16
C ILE A 589 24.76 15.42 -21.32
N VAL A 590 24.23 15.25 -22.53
CA VAL A 590 25.03 14.95 -23.73
C VAL A 590 25.97 16.10 -24.05
N GLU A 591 25.50 17.35 -24.01
CA GLU A 591 26.27 18.53 -24.40
C GLU A 591 27.28 18.99 -23.34
N HIS A 592 26.89 18.92 -22.06
CA HIS A 592 27.64 19.53 -20.96
C HIS A 592 28.12 18.53 -19.89
N GLY A 593 27.82 17.24 -20.06
CA GLY A 593 28.15 16.20 -19.07
C GLY A 593 27.33 16.27 -17.78
N ASN A 594 26.31 17.15 -17.71
CA ASN A 594 25.46 17.33 -16.54
C ASN A 594 24.06 17.85 -16.91
N PRO A 595 23.03 17.61 -16.08
CA PRO A 595 21.64 17.99 -16.39
C PRO A 595 21.31 19.46 -16.11
N PHE A 596 22.27 20.33 -15.79
CA PHE A 596 21.99 21.69 -15.32
C PHE A 596 22.47 22.78 -16.30
N THR A 597 22.82 22.40 -17.53
CA THR A 597 23.35 23.32 -18.57
C THR A 597 24.57 24.13 -18.13
N GLU A 598 25.29 23.65 -17.10
CA GLU A 598 26.50 24.30 -16.59
C GLU A 598 27.73 23.83 -17.39
N PRO A 599 28.69 24.71 -17.71
CA PRO A 599 29.97 24.32 -18.30
C PRO A 599 30.73 23.30 -17.43
N ALA A 600 31.39 22.33 -18.06
CA ALA A 600 32.05 21.22 -17.36
C ALA A 600 33.27 21.63 -16.52
N ASP A 601 33.97 22.69 -16.94
CA ASP A 601 35.11 23.28 -16.24
C ASP A 601 34.73 23.87 -14.88
N ARG A 602 33.50 24.40 -14.75
CA ARG A 602 32.97 24.93 -13.49
C ARG A 602 32.78 23.89 -12.39
N ARG A 603 32.92 22.59 -12.68
CA ARG A 603 32.85 21.55 -11.65
C ARG A 603 33.90 21.74 -10.55
N ALA A 604 35.07 22.26 -10.92
CA ALA A 604 36.17 22.49 -9.99
C ALA A 604 35.99 23.76 -9.13
N ASP A 605 35.03 24.65 -9.46
CA ASP A 605 34.79 25.92 -8.75
C ASP A 605 34.48 25.72 -7.26
N VAL A 606 33.88 24.57 -6.91
CA VAL A 606 33.48 24.25 -5.54
C VAL A 606 34.58 23.54 -4.73
N TYR A 607 35.76 23.32 -5.31
CA TYR A 607 36.85 22.66 -4.61
C TYR A 607 37.61 23.65 -3.72
N PRO A 608 38.04 23.26 -2.51
CA PRO A 608 38.91 24.10 -1.69
C PRO A 608 40.16 24.51 -2.48
N THR A 609 40.58 25.76 -2.39
CA THR A 609 41.77 26.27 -3.11
C THR A 609 43.07 25.57 -2.68
N SER A 610 43.08 24.95 -1.50
CA SER A 610 44.19 24.13 -1.00
C SER A 610 44.28 22.75 -1.65
N PHE A 611 43.18 22.25 -2.23
CA PHE A 611 43.11 20.93 -2.79
C PHE A 611 43.88 20.84 -4.12
N LYS A 612 44.68 19.77 -4.27
CA LYS A 612 45.42 19.48 -5.49
C LYS A 612 45.03 18.10 -6.01
N LYS A 613 44.46 18.05 -7.21
CA LYS A 613 44.12 16.79 -7.91
C LYS A 613 45.39 15.96 -8.14
N LYS A 614 45.31 14.66 -7.89
CA LYS A 614 46.33 13.66 -8.24
C LYS A 614 45.85 12.83 -9.43
N ASP A 615 46.77 12.37 -10.27
CA ASP A 615 46.41 11.48 -11.39
C ASP A 615 46.01 10.07 -10.91
N ARG A 616 46.53 9.65 -9.76
CA ARG A 616 46.22 8.38 -9.09
C ARG A 616 46.14 8.58 -7.58
N ALA A 617 45.26 7.82 -6.95
CA ALA A 617 45.13 7.73 -5.50
C ALA A 617 44.45 6.41 -5.13
N GLU A 618 44.59 5.97 -3.88
CA GLU A 618 43.90 4.79 -3.39
C GLU A 618 42.36 4.94 -3.41
N THR A 619 41.87 6.14 -3.09
CA THR A 619 40.44 6.48 -3.07
C THR A 619 40.09 7.49 -4.14
N LEU A 620 39.07 7.21 -4.95
CA LEU A 620 38.43 8.17 -5.83
C LEU A 620 37.13 8.67 -5.20
N LEU A 621 37.04 9.98 -4.95
CA LEU A 621 35.78 10.62 -4.58
C LEU A 621 35.02 11.00 -5.87
N PHE A 622 33.90 10.33 -6.13
CA PHE A 622 32.98 10.69 -7.20
C PHE A 622 32.00 11.75 -6.70
N ILE A 623 32.17 12.97 -7.18
CA ILE A 623 31.48 14.15 -6.65
C ILE A 623 30.04 14.21 -7.16
N GLY A 624 29.82 13.94 -8.44
CA GLY A 624 28.51 13.94 -9.07
C GLY A 624 27.94 15.34 -9.34
N CYS A 625 26.99 15.42 -10.28
CA CYS A 625 26.48 16.68 -10.79
C CYS A 625 25.73 17.52 -9.74
N VAL A 626 24.91 16.89 -8.88
CA VAL A 626 24.08 17.64 -7.91
C VAL A 626 24.95 18.34 -6.87
N SER A 627 25.95 17.64 -6.32
CA SER A 627 26.90 18.20 -5.35
C SER A 627 27.78 19.28 -5.99
N SER A 628 28.12 19.15 -7.27
CA SER A 628 28.97 20.10 -7.98
C SER A 628 28.27 21.41 -8.32
N TYR A 629 27.00 21.36 -8.74
CA TYR A 629 26.33 22.51 -9.36
C TYR A 629 25.12 23.04 -8.57
N GLN A 630 24.51 22.23 -7.70
CA GLN A 630 23.34 22.66 -6.92
C GLN A 630 23.59 22.71 -5.42
N ASP A 631 24.37 21.78 -4.87
CA ASP A 631 24.68 21.70 -3.44
C ASP A 631 26.18 21.90 -3.17
N LEU A 632 26.60 23.16 -3.33
CA LEU A 632 28.00 23.59 -3.32
C LEU A 632 28.73 23.38 -1.97
N LYS A 633 28.04 22.90 -0.93
CA LYS A 633 28.61 22.71 0.41
C LYS A 633 29.10 21.28 0.67
N VAL A 634 28.56 20.30 -0.04
CA VAL A 634 28.92 18.88 0.14
C VAL A 634 30.37 18.64 -0.28
N VAL A 635 30.80 19.27 -1.37
CA VAL A 635 32.14 19.05 -1.95
C VAL A 635 33.27 19.58 -1.06
N PRO A 636 33.24 20.83 -0.58
CA PRO A 636 34.22 21.29 0.41
C PRO A 636 34.22 20.43 1.68
N ALA A 637 33.05 19.99 2.14
CA ALA A 637 32.93 19.18 3.35
C ALA A 637 33.60 17.82 3.19
N VAL A 638 33.32 17.08 2.10
CA VAL A 638 33.89 15.74 1.88
C VAL A 638 35.41 15.80 1.65
N ILE A 639 35.91 16.82 0.93
CA ILE A 639 37.36 17.01 0.72
C ILE A 639 38.04 17.29 2.06
N ARG A 640 37.50 18.22 2.87
CA ARG A 640 38.03 18.52 4.20
C ARG A 640 38.04 17.29 5.11
N LEU A 641 37.00 16.45 5.04
CA LEU A 641 36.91 15.21 5.80
C LEU A 641 37.97 14.19 5.36
N ALA A 642 38.16 14.01 4.05
CA ALA A 642 39.20 13.11 3.55
C ALA A 642 40.62 13.58 3.90
N GLU A 643 40.88 14.90 3.84
CA GLU A 643 42.14 15.50 4.29
C GLU A 643 42.36 15.31 5.79
N ALA A 644 41.35 15.59 6.62
CA ALA A 644 41.44 15.43 8.08
C ALA A 644 41.65 13.97 8.50
N ALA A 645 41.05 13.04 7.75
CA ALA A 645 41.25 11.62 7.96
C ALA A 645 42.62 11.11 7.49
N GLY A 646 43.42 11.93 6.81
CA GLY A 646 44.72 11.54 6.25
C GLY A 646 44.60 10.49 5.14
N GLU A 647 43.55 10.56 4.33
CA GLU A 647 43.28 9.60 3.26
C GLU A 647 44.10 9.91 2.00
N ASP A 648 44.57 8.87 1.29
CA ASP A 648 45.11 9.04 -0.06
C ASP A 648 43.97 9.07 -1.08
N PHE A 649 43.51 10.27 -1.43
CA PHE A 649 42.36 10.45 -2.32
C PHE A 649 42.63 11.41 -3.48
N THR A 650 41.79 11.28 -4.51
CA THR A 650 41.67 12.24 -5.63
C THR A 650 40.22 12.35 -6.10
N VAL A 651 39.99 13.24 -7.07
CA VAL A 651 38.70 13.46 -7.77
C VAL A 651 38.94 13.45 -9.27
N LEU A 652 37.89 13.22 -10.06
CA LEU A 652 37.97 13.34 -11.52
C LEU A 652 38.08 14.81 -11.99
N GLY A 653 37.56 15.78 -11.23
CA GLY A 653 37.58 17.19 -11.65
C GLY A 653 36.78 17.39 -12.93
N GLU A 654 37.30 18.20 -13.86
CA GLU A 654 36.67 18.48 -15.16
C GLU A 654 36.45 17.22 -16.02
N ASP A 655 37.20 16.14 -15.75
CA ASP A 655 37.02 14.85 -16.42
C ASP A 655 35.76 14.11 -15.94
N GLU A 656 35.08 14.56 -14.88
CA GLU A 656 33.92 13.86 -14.34
C GLU A 656 32.66 14.06 -15.19
N VAL A 657 32.09 12.95 -15.66
CA VAL A 657 30.83 12.91 -16.41
C VAL A 657 29.66 12.45 -15.56
N CYS A 658 28.45 12.63 -16.09
CA CYS A 658 27.25 12.08 -15.49
C CYS A 658 27.34 10.55 -15.36
N CYS A 659 26.95 10.01 -14.20
CA CYS A 659 26.82 8.57 -13.98
C CYS A 659 25.66 7.91 -14.78
N GLY A 660 24.87 8.69 -15.53
CA GLY A 660 23.70 8.20 -16.26
C GLY A 660 22.43 7.94 -15.43
N TYR A 661 22.46 8.06 -14.09
CA TYR A 661 21.30 7.75 -13.23
C TYR A 661 20.00 8.43 -13.67
N TYR A 662 20.08 9.68 -14.11
CA TYR A 662 18.91 10.43 -14.56
C TYR A 662 18.26 9.81 -15.80
N SER A 663 19.06 9.41 -16.79
CA SER A 663 18.58 8.74 -18.02
C SER A 663 17.89 7.42 -17.70
N TYR A 664 18.44 6.64 -16.77
CA TYR A 664 17.76 5.44 -16.24
C TYR A 664 16.40 5.79 -15.62
N LEU A 665 16.35 6.77 -14.71
CA LEU A 665 15.10 7.15 -14.04
C LEU A 665 13.98 7.53 -15.02
N VAL A 666 14.32 8.17 -16.14
CA VAL A 666 13.34 8.62 -17.13
C VAL A 666 13.07 7.59 -18.24
N GLY A 667 13.72 6.43 -18.20
CA GLY A 667 13.51 5.33 -19.16
C GLY A 667 14.31 5.45 -20.46
N ASP A 668 15.31 6.34 -20.53
CA ASP A 668 16.22 6.44 -21.69
C ASP A 668 17.44 5.52 -21.49
N THR A 669 17.19 4.23 -21.68
CA THR A 669 18.20 3.18 -21.53
C THR A 669 19.37 3.28 -22.53
N PRO A 670 19.15 3.64 -23.81
CA PRO A 670 20.27 3.93 -24.72
C PRO A 670 21.22 5.02 -24.20
N ALA A 671 20.68 6.17 -23.76
CA ALA A 671 21.51 7.24 -23.20
C ALA A 671 22.23 6.78 -21.91
N PHE A 672 21.51 6.07 -21.03
CA PHE A 672 22.09 5.48 -19.82
C PHE A 672 23.31 4.60 -20.11
N LYS A 673 23.22 3.68 -21.09
CA LYS A 673 24.34 2.81 -21.49
C LYS A 673 25.52 3.60 -22.03
N GLY A 674 25.26 4.66 -22.80
CA GLY A 674 26.30 5.58 -23.28
C GLY A 674 27.09 6.20 -22.12
N PHE A 675 26.37 6.83 -21.18
CA PHE A 675 26.98 7.46 -20.00
C PHE A 675 27.67 6.45 -19.08
N MET A 676 27.13 5.24 -18.95
CA MET A 676 27.75 4.16 -18.20
C MET A 676 29.15 3.84 -18.73
N ASN A 677 29.26 3.56 -20.03
CA ASN A 677 30.54 3.20 -20.65
C ASN A 677 31.58 4.32 -20.53
N GLU A 678 31.14 5.57 -20.68
CA GLU A 678 32.01 6.73 -20.54
C GLU A 678 32.49 6.90 -19.09
N ALA A 679 31.57 6.83 -18.12
CA ALA A 679 31.90 6.94 -16.71
C ALA A 679 32.86 5.83 -16.26
N ILE A 680 32.63 4.58 -16.66
CA ILE A 680 33.52 3.44 -16.37
C ILE A 680 34.93 3.74 -16.93
N SER A 681 35.01 4.10 -18.21
CA SER A 681 36.29 4.39 -18.86
C SER A 681 37.10 5.49 -18.15
N ARG A 682 36.43 6.53 -17.65
CA ARG A 682 37.10 7.65 -16.97
C ARG A 682 37.50 7.31 -15.53
N ILE A 683 36.65 6.59 -14.80
CA ILE A 683 36.90 6.15 -13.42
C ILE A 683 38.05 5.15 -13.37
N GLU A 684 38.07 4.14 -14.25
CA GLU A 684 39.09 3.08 -14.24
C GLU A 684 40.50 3.61 -14.54
N ARG A 685 40.64 4.73 -15.28
CA ARG A 685 41.95 5.37 -15.55
C ARG A 685 42.68 5.81 -14.28
N ILE A 686 41.95 6.13 -13.21
CA ILE A 686 42.52 6.53 -11.93
C ILE A 686 43.18 5.32 -11.23
N GLY A 687 42.68 4.11 -11.46
CA GLY A 687 43.18 2.89 -10.81
C GLY A 687 42.97 2.88 -9.29
N ALA A 688 41.91 3.54 -8.80
CA ALA A 688 41.58 3.59 -7.39
C ALA A 688 41.05 2.23 -6.89
N LYS A 689 41.41 1.86 -5.66
CA LYS A 689 40.89 0.65 -4.99
C LYS A 689 39.52 0.88 -4.37
N ARG A 690 39.21 2.13 -4.04
CA ARG A 690 37.95 2.56 -3.41
C ARG A 690 37.30 3.66 -4.25
N LEU A 691 36.01 3.54 -4.52
CA LEU A 691 35.19 4.57 -5.15
C LEU A 691 34.11 5.03 -4.16
N VAL A 692 34.19 6.29 -3.73
CA VAL A 692 33.23 6.87 -2.77
C VAL A 692 32.34 7.87 -3.49
N ALA A 693 31.04 7.60 -3.56
CA ALA A 693 30.07 8.49 -4.18
C ALA A 693 29.39 9.40 -3.13
N THR A 694 29.31 10.70 -3.42
CA THR A 694 28.63 11.68 -2.53
C THR A 694 27.11 11.74 -2.72
N CYS A 695 26.62 11.18 -3.82
CA CYS A 695 25.21 11.16 -4.16
C CYS A 695 24.67 9.74 -4.12
N ALA A 696 23.56 9.56 -3.38
CA ALA A 696 22.81 8.31 -3.30
C ALA A 696 22.47 7.69 -4.67
N GLY A 697 22.10 8.53 -5.65
CA GLY A 697 21.77 8.07 -7.00
C GLY A 697 22.99 7.55 -7.76
N CYS A 698 24.13 8.24 -7.66
CA CYS A 698 25.39 7.78 -8.28
C CYS A 698 25.84 6.45 -7.67
N TYR A 699 25.80 6.33 -6.34
CA TYR A 699 26.19 5.09 -5.65
C TYR A 699 25.29 3.92 -6.06
N LYS A 700 23.96 4.10 -6.06
CA LYS A 700 23.01 3.10 -6.56
C LYS A 700 23.30 2.71 -8.00
N THR A 701 23.62 3.69 -8.85
CA THR A 701 23.95 3.42 -10.25
C THR A 701 25.17 2.52 -10.39
N PHE A 702 26.25 2.84 -9.68
CA PHE A 702 27.49 2.06 -9.72
C PHE A 702 27.31 0.65 -9.15
N ARG A 703 26.58 0.54 -8.04
CA ARG A 703 26.45 -0.71 -7.29
C ARG A 703 25.39 -1.65 -7.86
N ASP A 704 24.21 -1.13 -8.21
CA ASP A 704 23.04 -1.96 -8.55
C ASP A 704 22.65 -1.89 -10.03
N LEU A 705 22.90 -0.78 -10.71
CA LEU A 705 22.44 -0.59 -12.10
C LEU A 705 23.49 -1.00 -13.12
N TYR A 706 24.73 -0.52 -13.02
CA TYR A 706 25.79 -0.88 -13.98
C TYR A 706 25.94 -2.40 -14.17
N PRO A 707 25.96 -3.23 -13.10
CA PRO A 707 26.03 -4.69 -13.25
C PRO A 707 24.88 -5.29 -14.08
N LYS A 708 23.67 -4.73 -13.99
CA LYS A 708 22.50 -5.21 -14.75
C LYS A 708 22.62 -4.97 -16.25
N TYR A 709 23.48 -4.03 -16.67
CA TYR A 709 23.69 -3.67 -18.06
C TYR A 709 25.09 -4.04 -18.57
N GLY A 710 25.79 -4.93 -17.86
CA GLY A 710 27.12 -5.44 -18.26
C GLY A 710 28.28 -4.49 -17.94
N GLY A 711 28.03 -3.41 -17.18
CA GLY A 711 29.07 -2.55 -16.62
C GLY A 711 29.47 -2.96 -15.20
N GLY A 712 30.43 -2.25 -14.63
CA GLY A 712 30.89 -2.49 -13.26
C GLY A 712 32.31 -1.97 -13.07
N PHE A 713 32.87 -2.20 -11.88
CA PHE A 713 34.22 -1.73 -11.50
C PHE A 713 35.13 -2.85 -10.98
N GLY A 714 34.85 -4.11 -11.34
CA GLY A 714 35.63 -5.27 -10.93
C GLY A 714 35.79 -5.38 -9.41
N GLU A 715 37.04 -5.40 -8.94
CA GLU A 715 37.40 -5.48 -7.51
C GLU A 715 37.34 -4.13 -6.77
N THR A 716 37.02 -3.04 -7.46
CA THR A 716 36.94 -1.70 -6.83
C THR A 716 35.84 -1.68 -5.79
N ARG A 717 36.19 -1.34 -4.55
CA ARG A 717 35.23 -1.24 -3.45
C ARG A 717 34.37 0.01 -3.58
N LEU A 718 33.07 -0.18 -3.71
CA LEU A 718 32.10 0.91 -3.84
C LEU A 718 31.54 1.30 -2.47
N LEU A 719 31.56 2.60 -2.14
CA LEU A 719 31.02 3.13 -0.90
C LEU A 719 30.15 4.37 -1.17
N HIS A 720 29.10 4.55 -0.38
CA HIS A 720 28.52 5.88 -0.19
C HIS A 720 29.34 6.66 0.84
N THR A 721 29.29 7.99 0.82
CA THR A 721 29.89 8.83 1.90
C THR A 721 29.42 8.47 3.30
N VAL A 722 28.26 7.83 3.43
CA VAL A 722 27.72 7.39 4.73
C VAL A 722 28.52 6.23 5.30
N GLU A 723 28.78 5.20 4.50
CA GLU A 723 29.59 4.04 4.90
C GLU A 723 31.05 4.46 5.07
N TYR A 724 31.55 5.31 4.18
CA TYR A 724 32.89 5.87 4.28
C TYR A 724 33.13 6.63 5.59
N LEU A 725 32.18 7.49 6.00
CA LEU A 725 32.29 8.22 7.27
C LEU A 725 32.14 7.32 8.49
N ASP A 726 31.24 6.34 8.44
CA ASP A 726 31.06 5.36 9.52
C ASP A 726 32.37 4.59 9.76
N GLU A 727 33.05 4.15 8.71
CA GLU A 727 34.36 3.48 8.79
C GLU A 727 35.47 4.39 9.34
N LEU A 728 35.57 5.62 8.85
CA LEU A 728 36.61 6.56 9.31
C LEU A 728 36.41 6.95 10.78
N ILE A 729 35.16 7.15 11.20
CA ILE A 729 34.83 7.46 12.60
C ILE A 729 35.11 6.24 13.49
N ALA A 730 34.67 5.04 13.10
CA ALA A 730 34.93 3.81 13.84
C ALA A 730 36.43 3.51 13.95
N GLY A 731 37.21 3.88 12.92
CA GLY A 731 38.67 3.78 12.88
C GLY A 731 39.41 4.88 13.65
N GLY A 732 38.71 5.80 14.33
CA GLY A 732 39.32 6.87 15.13
C GLY A 732 40.08 7.90 14.30
N ARG A 733 39.71 8.12 13.04
CA ARG A 733 40.41 9.02 12.10
C ARG A 733 40.08 10.50 12.29
N PHE A 734 39.21 10.85 13.24
CA PHE A 734 38.76 12.21 13.48
C PHE A 734 38.85 12.60 14.95
N GLU A 735 39.24 13.86 15.18
CA GLU A 735 39.08 14.54 16.46
C GLU A 735 37.93 15.55 16.34
N PHE A 736 36.99 15.50 17.28
CA PHE A 736 35.82 16.38 17.29
C PHE A 736 35.90 17.41 18.40
N LYS A 737 35.35 18.60 18.14
CA LYS A 737 35.20 19.67 19.14
C LYS A 737 34.35 19.17 20.32
N PRO A 738 34.60 19.66 21.55
CA PRO A 738 33.72 19.39 22.69
C PRO A 738 32.26 19.76 22.36
N GLY A 739 31.32 18.93 22.83
CA GLY A 739 29.88 19.17 22.64
C GLY A 739 29.42 20.47 23.30
N GLY A 740 28.61 21.26 22.59
CA GLY A 740 27.87 22.39 23.16
C GLY A 740 26.48 21.97 23.64
N GLU A 741 25.50 22.89 23.62
CA GLU A 741 24.10 22.54 23.85
C GLU A 741 23.64 21.42 22.88
N PRO A 742 22.91 20.39 23.37
CA PRO A 742 22.46 19.29 22.53
C PRO A 742 21.55 19.77 21.40
N LEU A 743 21.88 19.41 20.15
CA LEU A 743 21.00 19.62 18.99
C LEU A 743 20.32 18.31 18.60
N LYS A 744 19.01 18.34 18.41
CA LYS A 744 18.21 17.20 17.97
C LYS A 744 18.29 17.04 16.46
N ALA A 745 18.94 15.97 16.01
CA ALA A 745 19.14 15.62 14.62
C ALA A 745 18.19 14.52 14.18
N ALA A 746 17.22 14.87 13.34
CA ALA A 746 16.35 13.91 12.69
C ALA A 746 16.98 13.35 11.42
N TRP A 747 17.29 12.06 11.40
CA TRP A 747 17.79 11.40 10.21
C TRP A 747 16.66 11.13 9.20
N HIS A 748 16.82 11.64 7.98
CA HIS A 748 15.96 11.30 6.85
C HIS A 748 16.60 10.20 6.01
N ASP A 749 16.06 8.99 6.10
CA ASP A 749 16.41 7.85 5.24
C ASP A 749 16.10 8.15 3.75
N PRO A 750 17.12 8.44 2.91
CA PRO A 750 16.92 8.66 1.47
C PRO A 750 16.47 7.36 0.81
N CYS A 751 15.57 7.41 -0.17
CA CYS A 751 14.99 6.19 -0.73
C CYS A 751 16.04 5.27 -1.37
N ASP A 752 17.03 5.81 -2.09
CA ASP A 752 18.06 5.01 -2.71
C ASP A 752 18.94 4.33 -1.65
N ILE A 753 19.49 5.06 -0.67
CA ILE A 753 20.35 4.48 0.40
C ILE A 753 19.55 3.51 1.29
N GLY A 754 18.38 3.92 1.74
CA GLY A 754 17.56 3.14 2.65
C GLY A 754 16.87 1.98 1.95
N ARG A 755 15.85 2.28 1.14
CA ARG A 755 14.95 1.25 0.61
C ARG A 755 15.55 0.46 -0.54
N HIS A 756 16.24 1.09 -1.49
CA HIS A 756 16.87 0.32 -2.58
C HIS A 756 18.08 -0.46 -2.07
N MET A 757 18.88 0.15 -1.17
CA MET A 757 20.19 -0.37 -0.82
C MET A 757 20.30 -1.02 0.58
N GLN A 758 19.27 -0.92 1.41
CA GLN A 758 19.17 -1.45 2.77
C GLN A 758 20.24 -0.93 3.74
N ILE A 759 20.73 0.30 3.52
CA ILE A 759 21.71 0.95 4.40
C ILE A 759 20.96 1.87 5.38
N PHE A 760 20.79 1.42 6.62
CA PHE A 760 20.06 2.16 7.66
C PHE A 760 20.90 2.50 8.88
N ASP A 761 21.80 1.61 9.31
CA ASP A 761 22.53 1.77 10.57
C ASP A 761 23.76 2.66 10.47
N PRO A 762 24.60 2.59 9.42
CA PRO A 762 25.76 3.48 9.28
C PRO A 762 25.47 4.98 9.51
N PRO A 763 24.43 5.61 8.92
CA PRO A 763 24.20 7.04 9.14
C PRO A 763 23.79 7.37 10.58
N ARG A 764 23.12 6.44 11.26
CA ARG A 764 22.72 6.60 12.68
C ARG A 764 23.92 6.54 13.59
N ARG A 765 24.83 5.58 13.36
CA ARG A 765 26.10 5.47 14.08
C ARG A 765 26.97 6.71 13.90
N VAL A 766 27.07 7.23 12.67
CA VAL A 766 27.78 8.49 12.40
C VAL A 766 27.21 9.63 13.25
N ILE A 767 25.89 9.83 13.27
CA ILE A 767 25.26 10.92 14.05
C ILE A 767 25.50 10.72 15.56
N GLN A 768 25.36 9.49 16.07
CA GLN A 768 25.54 9.16 17.48
C GLN A 768 26.97 9.35 17.98
N ALA A 769 27.96 9.22 17.08
CA ALA A 769 29.37 9.41 17.42
C ALA A 769 29.77 10.90 17.53
N LEU A 770 28.94 11.85 17.07
CA LEU A 770 29.26 13.27 17.08
C LEU A 770 28.90 13.93 18.43
N PRO A 771 29.86 14.60 19.12
CA PRO A 771 29.58 15.29 20.37
C PRO A 771 28.50 16.39 20.23
N GLY A 772 27.56 16.42 21.19
CA GLY A 772 26.52 17.45 21.26
C GLY A 772 25.34 17.25 20.28
N LEU A 773 25.15 16.04 19.74
CA LEU A 773 23.98 15.68 18.95
C LEU A 773 23.14 14.60 19.64
N GLU A 774 21.82 14.74 19.54
CA GLU A 774 20.84 13.73 19.93
C GLU A 774 20.14 13.22 18.66
N LEU A 775 20.24 11.92 18.36
CA LEU A 775 19.51 11.33 17.24
C LEU A 775 18.02 11.23 17.59
N VAL A 776 17.17 11.83 16.76
CA VAL A 776 15.71 11.70 16.85
C VAL A 776 15.19 10.97 15.62
N GLU A 777 14.34 9.97 15.82
CA GLU A 777 13.73 9.23 14.70
C GLU A 777 12.38 9.81 14.31
N PHE A 778 12.09 9.77 13.01
CA PHE A 778 10.72 9.90 12.57
C PHE A 778 9.92 8.66 12.98
N PRO A 779 8.61 8.77 13.27
CA PRO A 779 7.78 7.60 13.58
C PRO A 779 7.79 6.57 12.43
N MET A 780 7.78 7.08 11.19
CA MET A 780 7.97 6.29 9.98
C MET A 780 9.40 6.52 9.47
N ASN A 781 10.26 5.55 9.75
CA ASN A 781 11.68 5.49 9.39
C ASN A 781 12.02 4.16 8.68
N ARG A 782 13.30 4.00 8.29
CA ARG A 782 13.82 2.84 7.57
C ARG A 782 12.98 2.48 6.33
N ASN A 783 12.54 1.22 6.22
CA ASN A 783 11.72 0.74 5.11
C ASN A 783 10.35 1.43 4.99
N LEU A 784 9.86 2.08 6.05
CA LEU A 784 8.60 2.82 6.07
C LEU A 784 8.77 4.33 5.93
N ALA A 785 10.01 4.82 5.77
CA ALA A 785 10.31 6.24 5.66
C ALA A 785 9.51 6.93 4.54
N LYS A 786 8.88 8.06 4.87
CA LYS A 786 8.14 8.87 3.90
C LYS A 786 9.10 9.60 2.94
N CYS A 787 8.65 9.82 1.71
CA CYS A 787 9.43 10.45 0.65
C CYS A 787 9.70 11.94 0.94
N CYS A 788 10.84 12.46 0.50
CA CYS A 788 11.20 13.88 0.53
C CYS A 788 10.73 14.68 -0.69
N GLY A 789 10.16 14.02 -1.71
CA GLY A 789 9.72 14.64 -2.97
C GLY A 789 10.80 14.74 -4.06
N GLY A 790 12.06 14.40 -3.78
CA GLY A 790 13.18 14.62 -4.72
C GLY A 790 13.44 13.49 -5.74
N GLY A 791 12.73 12.36 -5.67
CA GLY A 791 13.05 11.15 -6.43
C GLY A 791 12.38 11.05 -7.81
N GLY A 792 12.81 10.07 -8.61
CA GLY A 792 12.09 9.60 -9.81
C GLY A 792 11.99 10.59 -10.97
N GLY A 793 12.77 11.69 -10.97
CA GLY A 793 12.65 12.78 -11.94
C GLY A 793 11.47 13.73 -11.67
N VAL A 794 10.65 13.46 -10.65
CA VAL A 794 9.40 14.20 -10.41
C VAL A 794 9.65 15.65 -10.07
N LYS A 795 10.74 16.00 -9.38
CA LYS A 795 11.04 17.41 -9.09
C LYS A 795 11.19 18.27 -10.35
N ALA A 796 11.73 17.71 -11.44
CA ALA A 796 11.81 18.41 -12.71
C ALA A 796 10.44 18.44 -13.43
N PHE A 797 9.68 17.35 -13.35
CA PHE A 797 8.40 17.20 -14.04
C PHE A 797 7.24 17.95 -13.39
N ASP A 798 7.17 17.93 -12.06
CA ASP A 798 6.11 18.48 -11.21
C ASP A 798 6.73 18.99 -9.89
N ASN A 799 7.40 20.14 -9.99
CA ASN A 799 8.11 20.76 -8.86
C ASN A 799 7.16 21.16 -7.72
N THR A 800 5.89 21.47 -8.03
CA THR A 800 4.88 21.82 -7.02
C THR A 800 4.57 20.61 -6.15
N MET A 801 4.21 19.46 -6.75
CA MET A 801 3.93 18.24 -5.99
C MET A 801 5.17 17.76 -5.22
N ALA A 802 6.35 17.83 -5.82
CA ALA A 802 7.61 17.51 -5.15
C ALA A 802 7.85 18.40 -3.91
N GLY A 803 7.65 19.71 -4.05
CA GLY A 803 7.78 20.69 -2.97
C GLY A 803 6.77 20.47 -1.85
N ASP A 804 5.52 20.13 -2.19
CA ASP A 804 4.49 19.77 -1.21
C ASP A 804 4.90 18.52 -0.43
N ILE A 805 5.33 17.45 -1.09
CA ILE A 805 5.76 16.21 -0.40
C ILE A 805 6.95 16.50 0.54
N GLY A 806 7.92 17.31 0.11
CA GLY A 806 9.03 17.75 0.94
C GLY A 806 8.55 18.56 2.16
N TYR A 807 7.55 19.42 1.99
CA TYR A 807 6.96 20.21 3.07
C TYR A 807 6.34 19.35 4.18
N ASP A 808 5.55 18.33 3.82
CA ASP A 808 4.98 17.40 4.81
C ASP A 808 6.06 16.69 5.62
N ARG A 809 7.15 16.27 4.95
CA ARG A 809 8.25 15.60 5.65
C ARG A 809 8.95 16.55 6.65
N VAL A 810 9.05 17.83 6.31
CA VAL A 810 9.56 18.85 7.24
C VAL A 810 8.61 19.06 8.42
N LEU A 811 7.29 19.11 8.20
CA LEU A 811 6.33 19.22 9.30
C LEU A 811 6.40 18.00 10.25
N GLN A 812 6.68 16.81 9.74
CA GLN A 812 6.94 15.63 10.58
C GLN A 812 8.20 15.81 11.43
N ALA A 813 9.25 16.45 10.89
CA ALA A 813 10.48 16.72 11.64
C ALA A 813 10.23 17.74 12.77
N VAL A 814 9.45 18.78 12.49
CA VAL A 814 8.99 19.72 13.52
C VAL A 814 8.18 18.99 14.59
N GLY A 815 7.30 18.08 14.18
CA GLY A 815 6.45 17.32 15.09
C GLY A 815 7.21 16.42 16.08
N VAL A 816 8.40 15.94 15.71
CA VAL A 816 9.29 15.19 16.61
C VAL A 816 10.27 16.09 17.37
N GLY A 817 10.17 17.42 17.22
CA GLY A 817 11.01 18.39 17.92
C GLY A 817 12.46 18.44 17.43
N ALA A 818 12.70 18.19 16.13
CA ALA A 818 14.04 18.22 15.56
C ALA A 818 14.53 19.65 15.29
N ASP A 819 15.78 19.95 15.63
CA ASP A 819 16.48 21.19 15.26
C ASP A 819 17.07 21.10 13.84
N LEU A 820 17.47 19.89 13.47
CA LEU A 820 18.16 19.56 12.23
C LEU A 820 17.45 18.39 11.53
N ILE A 821 17.30 18.47 10.20
CA ILE A 821 17.08 17.28 9.35
C ILE A 821 18.40 16.97 8.67
N VAL A 822 18.87 15.74 8.86
CA VAL A 822 20.12 15.25 8.27
C VAL A 822 19.78 14.24 7.18
N SER A 823 20.41 14.38 6.01
CA SER A 823 20.28 13.45 4.91
C SER A 823 21.65 13.22 4.26
N ALA A 824 21.81 12.16 3.48
CA ALA A 824 23.02 11.95 2.68
C ALA A 824 22.69 11.84 1.19
N CYS A 825 21.65 12.54 0.75
CA CYS A 825 21.27 12.63 -0.63
C CYS A 825 21.06 14.11 -0.98
N PRO A 826 21.90 14.68 -1.86
CA PRO A 826 21.79 16.09 -2.27
C PRO A 826 20.39 16.45 -2.81
N SER A 827 19.76 15.55 -3.56
CA SER A 827 18.38 15.75 -4.07
C SER A 827 17.34 15.79 -2.95
N CYS A 828 17.52 14.98 -1.89
CA CYS A 828 16.66 15.01 -0.70
C CYS A 828 16.85 16.34 0.04
N LYS A 829 18.10 16.74 0.29
CA LYS A 829 18.42 18.00 0.95
C LYS A 829 17.84 19.21 0.23
N ASN A 830 17.97 19.28 -1.10
CA ASN A 830 17.41 20.36 -1.90
C ASN A 830 15.87 20.45 -1.74
N SER A 831 15.18 19.31 -1.81
CA SER A 831 13.71 19.25 -1.65
C SER A 831 13.25 19.59 -0.23
N LEU A 832 13.97 19.11 0.78
CA LEU A 832 13.68 19.42 2.19
C LEU A 832 13.98 20.89 2.52
N ASN A 833 15.01 21.51 1.91
CA ASN A 833 15.30 22.93 2.08
C ASN A 833 14.15 23.81 1.56
N GLN A 834 13.57 23.47 0.41
CA GLN A 834 12.37 24.14 -0.10
C GLN A 834 11.21 24.01 0.90
N GLY A 835 10.98 22.82 1.44
CA GLY A 835 9.99 22.59 2.51
C GLY A 835 10.25 23.39 3.78
N ALA A 836 11.51 23.45 4.24
CA ALA A 836 11.93 24.20 5.43
C ALA A 836 11.77 25.71 5.25
N ALA A 837 12.10 26.24 4.07
CA ALA A 837 11.87 27.64 3.73
C ALA A 837 10.37 27.98 3.78
N ARG A 838 9.50 27.10 3.28
CA ARG A 838 8.04 27.25 3.36
C ARG A 838 7.54 27.17 4.81
N ALA A 839 7.95 26.18 5.59
CA ALA A 839 7.56 26.03 7.00
C ALA A 839 7.90 27.28 7.83
N ARG A 840 9.07 27.87 7.58
CA ARG A 840 9.49 29.14 8.20
C ARG A 840 8.58 30.30 7.77
N LYS A 841 8.28 30.41 6.47
CA LYS A 841 7.40 31.46 5.93
C LYS A 841 5.98 31.37 6.52
N GLU A 842 5.46 30.16 6.69
CA GLU A 842 4.14 29.88 7.25
C GLU A 842 4.11 29.85 8.79
N LYS A 843 5.24 30.13 9.46
CA LYS A 843 5.39 30.10 10.92
C LYS A 843 4.98 28.75 11.56
N LYS A 844 5.19 27.65 10.84
CA LYS A 844 4.88 26.28 11.30
C LYS A 844 6.02 25.58 12.03
N GLY A 845 7.23 26.16 12.01
CA GLY A 845 8.41 25.64 12.69
C GLY A 845 9.70 26.10 12.03
N ARG A 846 10.83 25.95 12.71
CA ARG A 846 12.17 26.25 12.17
C ARG A 846 13.04 25.00 12.34
N VAL A 847 13.48 24.45 11.22
CA VAL A 847 14.39 23.29 11.17
C VAL A 847 15.42 23.55 10.09
N LYS A 848 16.69 23.28 10.37
CA LYS A 848 17.77 23.43 9.40
C LYS A 848 18.00 22.08 8.70
N VAL A 849 18.21 22.09 7.39
CA VAL A 849 18.53 20.87 6.64
C VAL A 849 20.03 20.84 6.35
N MET A 850 20.70 19.73 6.63
CA MET A 850 22.13 19.53 6.40
C MET A 850 22.39 18.18 5.74
N ASP A 851 23.45 18.12 4.92
CA ASP A 851 24.03 16.85 4.51
C ASP A 851 24.84 16.26 5.67
N LEU A 852 24.93 14.92 5.74
CA LEU A 852 25.72 14.23 6.76
C LEU A 852 27.19 14.66 6.72
N THR A 853 27.76 14.85 5.52
CA THR A 853 29.15 15.30 5.37
C THR A 853 29.36 16.70 5.95
N GLU A 854 28.46 17.65 5.69
CA GLU A 854 28.52 19.00 6.28
C GLU A 854 28.42 18.94 7.80
N LEU A 855 27.56 18.07 8.32
CA LEU A 855 27.37 17.91 9.76
C LEU A 855 28.65 17.42 10.43
N VAL A 856 29.26 16.35 9.92
CA VAL A 856 30.53 15.83 10.46
C VAL A 856 31.64 16.88 10.32
N ALA A 857 31.79 17.50 9.14
CA ALA A 857 32.80 18.53 8.89
C ALA A 857 32.66 19.76 9.81
N SER A 858 31.43 20.11 10.21
CA SER A 858 31.18 21.22 11.14
C SER A 858 31.64 20.94 12.58
N ARG A 859 31.91 19.67 12.91
CA ARG A 859 32.31 19.21 14.24
C ARG A 859 33.78 18.85 14.37
N LEU A 860 34.54 18.74 13.27
CA LEU A 860 35.99 18.53 13.29
C LEU A 860 36.72 19.63 14.07
N ALA A 861 37.71 19.25 14.89
CA ALA A 861 38.54 20.16 15.71
C ALA A 861 39.17 21.30 14.89
#